data_AF-A0A7S4AGI2-F1
#
_entry.id   AF-A0A7S4AGI2-F1
#
_cell.length_a   1.000
_cell.length_b   1.000
_cell.length_c   1.000
_cell.angle_alpha   90.00
_cell.angle_beta   90.00
_cell.angle_gamma   90.00
#
_symmetry.space_group_name_H-M   'P 1'
#
loop_
_entity.id
_entity.type
_entity.pdbx_description
1 polymer ?
#
loop_
_entity_poly.entity_id
_entity_poly.type
_entity_poly.pdbx_seq_one_letter_code
_entity_poly.pdbx_strand_id
1 'polypeptide(L)'
;MSPNPLQPVHSLFEDLVGDNDINRTHPIRHSSPTEIDNISHTHSEKLDIKLNTNTNSTMNVDMDMKIKETEDCDCDMNNHHNNNHNVIHDGDNSNGQSNEKNVNGSDNMNGNENHGLNTAVDDCSDPAVAAIIDAHVIRCINISRINHDAIQVDHDSNIHYPSYSPSLRPAPEDASSCSSSSSSVAPPCTVSKSPNKGLEVDNMISKELLELSFYDRNAINEEMHGVRCLAPNETPELLTLAIAGLKQELDAIAYKPAYDKAQIYAQMPQFSRTSYVNTNEFRLKFLRCELFDIRMAAVRLIKYLDLMVELYGLFALQRKVTLKDFSKHEMQILRAGYFQMFPFRDRSGRRVMCIVGEMGIKFDPTLRLKSYFYFWMSASEDIESQQKGVIFLVWPGTDGMRQIPNQTDRTLHDKCNAASPIRIAAVHFCLPNTPFFHLLRSIMARTLGKTYRLRLKFHVGEGVEMQYVLKSYGIPVDLTPLTDSGNIKTTYLKQWLRLRKIIELGMTPNGFKTNNVSIIECPRSNDVIFRPGTSMLCHPGNVVFRGMIEAKQNRITVKRAEKEEVALEIIQEVQQTGGRFLMWDNGGWWSELNDVPLISGKISISYRDFKTKVKTLVQQEMQKKRRNQQTVQNTDCSTSVFVEEDIKKRRRGSTILGCGDDMEWTNESSPTHDR
;
A
#
# COMPACT_ATOMS: atom_id res chain seq x y z
N MET A 1 -20.99 -15.50 -41.70
CA MET A 1 -20.81 -14.42 -40.70
C MET A 1 -19.50 -13.73 -41.02
N SER A 2 -19.57 -12.54 -41.61
CA SER A 2 -18.38 -11.71 -41.87
C SER A 2 -17.79 -11.22 -40.54
N PRO A 3 -16.47 -11.12 -40.38
CA PRO A 3 -15.87 -10.61 -39.14
C PRO A 3 -16.22 -9.13 -38.98
N ASN A 4 -16.76 -8.76 -37.81
CA ASN A 4 -17.00 -7.35 -37.47
C ASN A 4 -15.69 -6.56 -37.56
N PRO A 5 -15.71 -5.33 -38.10
CA PRO A 5 -14.54 -4.47 -38.12
C PRO A 5 -14.06 -4.20 -36.68
N LEU A 6 -12.75 -4.37 -36.45
CA LEU A 6 -12.11 -4.08 -35.17
C LEU A 6 -12.43 -2.65 -34.74
N GLN A 7 -13.06 -2.46 -33.58
CA GLN A 7 -13.23 -1.13 -33.00
C GLN A 7 -11.85 -0.48 -32.80
N PRO A 8 -11.69 0.83 -33.11
CA PRO A 8 -10.43 1.52 -32.91
C PRO A 8 -10.02 1.49 -31.44
N VAL A 9 -8.77 1.07 -31.16
CA VAL A 9 -8.21 0.91 -29.79
C VAL A 9 -8.40 2.16 -28.93
N HIS A 10 -8.48 3.34 -29.56
CA HIS A 10 -8.69 4.62 -28.90
C HIS A 10 -10.02 4.68 -28.11
N SER A 11 -11.12 4.15 -28.65
CA SER A 11 -12.44 4.21 -27.98
C SER A 11 -12.49 3.39 -26.69
N LEU A 12 -11.63 2.37 -26.57
CA LEU A 12 -11.53 1.56 -25.35
C LEU A 12 -10.96 2.35 -24.17
N PHE A 13 -10.30 3.49 -24.38
CA PHE A 13 -9.66 4.28 -23.31
C PHE A 13 -10.33 5.65 -23.04
N GLU A 14 -11.31 6.07 -23.84
CA GLU A 14 -11.93 7.41 -23.79
C GLU A 14 -12.56 7.76 -22.43
N ASP A 15 -13.16 6.79 -21.74
CA ASP A 15 -13.75 6.99 -20.39
C ASP A 15 -12.74 7.41 -19.30
N LEU A 16 -11.43 7.43 -19.59
CA LEU A 16 -10.36 7.76 -18.66
C LEU A 16 -9.65 9.08 -18.98
N VAL A 17 -9.89 9.68 -20.15
CA VAL A 17 -9.14 10.84 -20.62
C VAL A 17 -9.70 12.17 -20.08
N GLY A 18 -10.89 12.17 -19.50
CA GLY A 18 -11.61 13.38 -19.07
C GLY A 18 -10.97 14.23 -17.96
N ASP A 19 -9.92 13.77 -17.26
CA ASP A 19 -9.36 14.44 -16.07
C ASP A 19 -7.81 14.52 -16.05
N ASN A 20 -7.15 14.67 -17.20
CA ASN A 20 -5.69 14.72 -17.28
C ASN A 20 -5.10 16.07 -16.76
N ASP A 21 -5.18 16.32 -15.46
CA ASP A 21 -4.52 17.47 -14.79
C ASP A 21 -3.30 17.06 -13.93
N ILE A 22 -2.90 15.78 -13.95
CA ILE A 22 -1.87 15.24 -13.05
C ILE A 22 -0.43 15.70 -13.41
N ASN A 23 -0.21 16.29 -14.59
CA ASN A 23 1.14 16.64 -15.07
C ASN A 23 1.50 18.14 -14.99
N ARG A 24 0.66 19.03 -14.42
CA ARG A 24 0.91 20.50 -14.48
C ARG A 24 1.49 21.17 -13.24
N THR A 25 1.79 20.48 -12.15
CA THR A 25 2.37 21.11 -10.95
C THR A 25 3.84 20.79 -10.74
N HIS A 26 4.74 21.29 -11.60
CA HIS A 26 6.14 21.61 -11.22
C HIS A 26 6.73 22.63 -12.20
N PRO A 27 7.30 23.75 -11.72
CA PRO A 27 7.96 24.73 -12.59
C PRO A 27 9.30 24.16 -13.10
N ILE A 28 9.41 24.01 -14.42
CA ILE A 28 10.67 23.72 -15.11
C ILE A 28 11.56 24.96 -14.99
N ARG A 29 12.64 24.88 -14.21
CA ARG A 29 13.74 25.85 -14.29
C ARG A 29 14.57 25.52 -15.53
N HIS A 30 14.47 26.37 -16.56
CA HIS A 30 15.43 26.38 -17.66
C HIS A 30 16.74 27.01 -17.17
N SER A 31 17.81 26.22 -17.14
CA SER A 31 19.18 26.73 -17.10
C SER A 31 19.73 26.70 -18.53
N SER A 32 19.99 27.88 -19.08
CA SER A 32 20.71 28.10 -20.33
C SER A 32 22.19 27.66 -20.21
N PRO A 33 22.81 27.12 -21.27
CA PRO A 33 24.25 26.90 -21.31
C PRO A 33 24.96 28.17 -21.81
N THR A 34 25.93 28.64 -21.02
CA THR A 34 26.92 29.65 -21.43
C THR A 34 27.94 29.05 -22.41
N GLU A 35 28.22 29.85 -23.43
CA GLU A 35 29.25 29.72 -24.46
C GLU A 35 30.64 29.44 -23.87
N ILE A 36 31.42 28.59 -24.55
CA ILE A 36 32.88 28.53 -24.40
C ILE A 36 33.49 28.58 -25.80
N ASP A 37 34.40 29.54 -25.94
CA ASP A 37 35.09 29.95 -27.15
C ASP A 37 36.00 28.89 -27.81
N ASN A 38 36.13 29.11 -29.11
CA ASN A 38 37.11 28.59 -30.05
C ASN A 38 38.56 28.62 -29.53
N ILE A 39 39.27 27.49 -29.63
CA ILE A 39 40.71 27.48 -29.97
C ILE A 39 40.99 26.34 -30.95
N SER A 40 41.34 26.74 -32.17
CA SER A 40 41.97 25.93 -33.21
C SER A 40 43.38 25.51 -32.80
N HIS A 41 43.77 24.26 -33.05
CA HIS A 41 45.07 23.98 -33.66
C HIS A 41 45.12 22.57 -34.27
N THR A 42 45.62 22.59 -35.51
CA THR A 42 46.00 21.53 -36.43
C THR A 42 47.02 20.54 -35.85
N HIS A 43 46.85 19.25 -36.12
CA HIS A 43 47.92 18.42 -36.70
C HIS A 43 47.33 17.12 -37.28
N SER A 44 47.47 16.99 -38.61
CA SER A 44 47.21 15.76 -39.36
C SER A 44 48.52 14.97 -39.41
N GLU A 45 48.53 13.73 -38.96
CA GLU A 45 49.52 12.74 -39.37
C GLU A 45 48.81 11.55 -40.01
N LYS A 46 49.11 11.39 -41.30
CA LYS A 46 48.83 10.21 -42.11
C LYS A 46 49.74 9.08 -41.67
N LEU A 47 49.19 7.87 -41.56
CA LEU A 47 49.97 6.64 -41.66
C LEU A 47 49.22 5.64 -42.53
N ASP A 48 49.75 5.48 -43.74
CA ASP A 48 49.44 4.41 -44.69
C ASP A 48 49.95 3.08 -44.14
N ILE A 49 49.09 2.05 -44.11
CA ILE A 49 49.52 0.65 -44.26
C ILE A 49 48.59 -0.03 -45.26
N LYS A 50 49.14 -0.32 -46.43
CA LYS A 50 48.65 -1.31 -47.40
C LYS A 50 49.01 -2.70 -46.89
N LEU A 51 48.10 -3.68 -47.01
CA LEU A 51 48.33 -4.93 -47.76
C LEU A 51 47.11 -5.89 -47.73
N ASN A 52 46.68 -6.27 -48.95
CA ASN A 52 46.17 -7.56 -49.45
C ASN A 52 45.09 -8.33 -48.66
N THR A 53 43.84 -8.40 -49.15
CA THR A 53 43.29 -9.27 -50.23
C THR A 53 43.27 -10.77 -49.92
N ASN A 54 42.08 -11.31 -49.63
CA ASN A 54 41.45 -12.45 -50.32
C ASN A 54 40.02 -12.65 -49.77
N THR A 55 39.00 -12.19 -50.50
CA THR A 55 38.04 -13.01 -51.28
C THR A 55 37.26 -14.05 -50.47
N ASN A 56 36.00 -13.74 -50.17
CA ASN A 56 34.91 -14.51 -50.77
C ASN A 56 33.58 -13.74 -50.76
N SER A 57 32.90 -13.84 -51.88
CA SER A 57 31.69 -13.12 -52.25
C SER A 57 30.45 -13.73 -51.58
N THR A 58 29.44 -12.92 -51.25
CA THR A 58 28.08 -13.11 -51.78
C THR A 58 27.17 -11.91 -51.50
N MET A 59 26.38 -11.60 -52.51
CA MET A 59 25.47 -10.49 -52.78
C MET A 59 24.46 -10.11 -51.68
N ASN A 60 24.15 -8.81 -51.52
CA ASN A 60 22.87 -8.24 -51.97
C ASN A 60 22.72 -6.72 -51.70
N VAL A 61 22.52 -5.98 -52.80
CA VAL A 61 21.61 -4.85 -53.07
C VAL A 61 21.51 -3.69 -52.07
N ASP A 62 22.14 -2.58 -52.47
CA ASP A 62 21.88 -1.20 -52.03
C ASP A 62 20.48 -0.71 -52.50
N MET A 63 19.76 -0.04 -51.61
CA MET A 63 18.80 1.00 -51.97
C MET A 63 19.03 2.21 -51.06
N ASP A 64 19.76 3.19 -51.61
CA ASP A 64 19.80 4.58 -51.16
C ASP A 64 18.42 5.22 -51.36
N MET A 65 17.86 5.79 -50.30
CA MET A 65 16.70 6.69 -50.42
C MET A 65 17.04 8.05 -49.78
N LYS A 66 17.45 8.98 -50.65
CA LYS A 66 17.49 10.42 -50.40
C LYS A 66 16.06 10.93 -50.20
N ILE A 67 15.80 11.67 -49.12
CA ILE A 67 14.63 12.54 -49.04
C ILE A 67 15.12 13.99 -48.90
N LYS A 68 14.66 14.78 -49.85
CA LYS A 68 14.87 16.23 -50.01
C LYS A 68 14.00 16.99 -49.02
N GLU A 69 14.57 18.02 -48.41
CA GLU A 69 13.82 19.13 -47.82
C GLU A 69 13.61 20.20 -48.91
N THR A 70 12.38 20.68 -49.05
CA THR A 70 12.03 21.94 -49.73
C THR A 70 10.80 22.55 -49.05
N GLU A 71 11.03 23.68 -48.40
CA GLU A 71 10.38 25.00 -48.52
C GLU A 71 8.87 25.21 -48.28
N ASP A 72 8.65 26.19 -47.40
CA ASP A 72 7.73 27.34 -47.43
C ASP A 72 6.22 27.17 -47.24
N CYS A 73 5.71 27.87 -46.21
CA CYS A 73 4.80 29.01 -46.39
C CYS A 73 4.65 29.83 -45.08
N ASP A 74 4.87 31.13 -45.23
CA ASP A 74 4.56 32.23 -44.32
C ASP A 74 3.08 32.30 -43.90
N CYS A 75 2.79 32.79 -42.69
CA CYS A 75 2.09 34.08 -42.51
C CYS A 75 1.96 34.53 -41.03
N ASP A 76 2.45 35.75 -40.79
CA ASP A 76 2.03 36.83 -39.89
C ASP A 76 1.02 36.60 -38.75
N MET A 77 1.33 37.18 -37.57
CA MET A 77 0.63 38.38 -37.05
C MET A 77 1.17 38.82 -35.68
N ASN A 78 1.75 40.03 -35.68
CA ASN A 78 1.67 41.11 -34.70
C ASN A 78 1.45 40.82 -33.20
N ASN A 79 2.43 41.27 -32.40
CA ASN A 79 2.32 41.40 -30.95
C ASN A 79 2.43 42.89 -30.57
N HIS A 80 1.38 43.44 -29.96
CA HIS A 80 1.36 44.81 -29.41
C HIS A 80 1.01 44.79 -27.92
N HIS A 81 2.03 45.16 -27.14
CA HIS A 81 2.04 46.16 -26.05
C HIS A 81 1.09 46.07 -24.83
N ASN A 82 1.78 46.18 -23.67
CA ASN A 82 1.45 47.01 -22.51
C ASN A 82 0.29 46.57 -21.59
N ASN A 83 0.27 46.91 -20.30
CA ASN A 83 1.23 47.18 -19.23
C ASN A 83 0.34 47.49 -18.01
N ASN A 84 0.77 47.07 -16.82
CA ASN A 84 0.57 47.71 -15.51
C ASN A 84 -0.81 48.00 -14.86
N HIS A 85 -0.74 47.76 -13.53
CA HIS A 85 -1.31 48.50 -12.39
C HIS A 85 -2.74 48.18 -11.93
N ASN A 86 -2.86 47.59 -10.73
CA ASN A 86 -2.99 48.18 -9.37
C ASN A 86 -4.47 48.40 -9.01
N VAL A 87 -5.05 47.64 -8.08
CA VAL A 87 -5.04 47.82 -6.60
C VAL A 87 -6.05 48.91 -6.16
N ILE A 88 -6.96 48.51 -5.25
CA ILE A 88 -7.66 49.28 -4.20
C ILE A 88 -9.21 49.49 -4.28
N HIS A 89 -9.83 49.06 -3.17
CA HIS A 89 -11.01 49.50 -2.39
C HIS A 89 -12.46 49.11 -2.72
N ASP A 90 -13.02 48.42 -1.70
CA ASP A 90 -14.20 48.72 -0.87
C ASP A 90 -15.55 49.01 -1.49
N GLY A 91 -16.57 48.48 -0.82
CA GLY A 91 -17.80 49.23 -0.58
C GLY A 91 -19.07 48.43 -0.69
N ASP A 92 -19.43 47.79 0.43
CA ASP A 92 -20.74 47.75 1.06
C ASP A 92 -22.06 47.91 0.26
N ASN A 93 -23.03 47.18 0.83
CA ASN A 93 -24.42 47.55 1.04
C ASN A 93 -25.48 47.25 -0.03
N SER A 94 -26.32 46.28 0.33
CA SER A 94 -27.69 46.52 0.85
C SER A 94 -28.84 45.88 0.07
N ASN A 95 -29.63 45.13 0.85
CA ASN A 95 -31.09 45.03 0.90
C ASN A 95 -31.93 45.20 -0.38
N GLY A 96 -32.80 44.20 -0.60
CA GLY A 96 -34.02 44.36 -1.39
C GLY A 96 -35.00 43.22 -1.13
N GLN A 97 -35.95 43.44 -0.22
CA GLN A 97 -37.13 42.61 0.07
C GLN A 97 -38.18 42.62 -1.05
N SER A 98 -39.13 41.69 -0.92
CA SER A 98 -40.50 41.67 -1.48
C SER A 98 -40.64 41.13 -2.92
N ASN A 99 -41.66 40.36 -3.31
CA ASN A 99 -43.04 40.30 -2.84
C ASN A 99 -43.67 38.92 -3.09
N GLU A 100 -44.62 38.60 -2.22
CA GLU A 100 -45.63 37.54 -2.34
C GLU A 100 -46.52 37.71 -3.58
N LYS A 101 -47.08 36.59 -4.07
CA LYS A 101 -48.48 36.51 -4.52
C LYS A 101 -48.99 35.07 -4.50
N ASN A 102 -49.90 34.81 -3.55
CA ASN A 102 -50.86 33.71 -3.52
C ASN A 102 -51.89 33.84 -4.66
N VAL A 103 -52.29 32.71 -5.28
CA VAL A 103 -53.68 32.46 -5.71
C VAL A 103 -53.98 30.96 -5.57
N ASN A 104 -55.09 30.67 -4.89
CA ASN A 104 -55.72 29.37 -4.65
C ASN A 104 -56.30 28.72 -5.92
N GLY A 105 -56.46 27.40 -5.91
CA GLY A 105 -57.36 26.70 -6.83
C GLY A 105 -57.37 25.19 -6.59
N SER A 106 -58.49 24.70 -6.04
CA SER A 106 -58.82 23.31 -5.74
C SER A 106 -59.12 22.47 -6.98
N ASP A 107 -58.90 21.15 -6.86
CA ASP A 107 -59.88 20.06 -7.07
C ASP A 107 -59.34 18.78 -7.75
N ASN A 108 -59.67 17.67 -7.06
CA ASN A 108 -59.82 16.27 -7.49
C ASN A 108 -59.59 15.87 -8.96
N MET A 109 -58.80 14.82 -9.19
CA MET A 109 -59.30 13.47 -9.52
C MET A 109 -58.18 12.51 -9.96
N ASN A 110 -58.44 11.23 -9.71
CA ASN A 110 -57.71 10.04 -10.15
C ASN A 110 -57.26 10.07 -11.61
N GLY A 111 -56.05 9.57 -11.88
CA GLY A 111 -55.54 9.36 -13.24
C GLY A 111 -54.29 8.48 -13.21
N ASN A 112 -54.53 7.18 -13.26
CA ASN A 112 -53.57 6.11 -13.46
C ASN A 112 -53.03 6.19 -14.90
N GLU A 113 -51.74 6.43 -15.13
CA GLU A 113 -51.12 6.14 -16.44
C GLU A 113 -49.62 5.87 -16.33
N ASN A 114 -49.30 4.60 -16.57
CA ASN A 114 -47.97 4.05 -16.82
C ASN A 114 -47.41 4.63 -18.12
N HIS A 115 -46.25 5.29 -18.07
CA HIS A 115 -45.41 5.44 -19.25
C HIS A 115 -44.28 4.41 -19.22
N GLY A 116 -44.44 3.39 -20.06
CA GLY A 116 -43.41 2.42 -20.40
C GLY A 116 -42.33 3.07 -21.26
N LEU A 117 -41.07 2.84 -20.87
CA LEU A 117 -39.91 2.99 -21.74
C LEU A 117 -39.52 1.61 -22.23
N ASN A 118 -39.90 1.32 -23.47
CA ASN A 118 -39.48 0.16 -24.25
C ASN A 118 -37.98 0.29 -24.56
N THR A 119 -37.16 -0.58 -24.00
CA THR A 119 -35.89 -0.98 -24.60
C THR A 119 -36.01 -2.43 -25.03
N ALA A 120 -36.02 -2.65 -26.34
CA ALA A 120 -35.97 -3.97 -26.95
C ALA A 120 -34.72 -4.71 -26.46
N VAL A 121 -34.93 -5.88 -25.86
CA VAL A 121 -33.92 -6.90 -25.61
C VAL A 121 -34.30 -8.08 -26.47
N ASP A 122 -33.34 -8.55 -27.26
CA ASP A 122 -33.47 -9.70 -28.15
C ASP A 122 -33.99 -10.94 -27.42
N ASP A 123 -35.08 -11.45 -27.95
CA ASP A 123 -35.85 -12.58 -27.44
C ASP A 123 -35.24 -13.89 -27.97
N CYS A 124 -34.39 -14.52 -27.16
CA CYS A 124 -34.04 -15.93 -27.29
C CYS A 124 -33.73 -16.49 -25.91
N SER A 125 -34.77 -16.67 -25.10
CA SER A 125 -34.70 -17.46 -23.88
C SER A 125 -35.76 -18.57 -23.96
N ASP A 126 -35.28 -19.80 -24.11
CA ASP A 126 -36.09 -21.01 -23.97
C ASP A 126 -36.84 -20.96 -22.61
N PRO A 127 -38.19 -21.03 -22.60
CA PRO A 127 -39.00 -21.02 -21.38
C PRO A 127 -38.58 -22.09 -20.35
N ALA A 128 -37.99 -23.19 -20.81
CA ALA A 128 -37.45 -24.23 -19.93
C ALA A 128 -36.23 -23.74 -19.14
N VAL A 129 -35.39 -22.88 -19.72
CA VAL A 129 -34.20 -22.34 -19.06
C VAL A 129 -34.56 -21.28 -18.01
N ALA A 130 -35.57 -20.44 -18.28
CA ALA A 130 -36.09 -19.48 -17.32
C ALA A 130 -36.71 -20.18 -16.09
N ALA A 131 -37.50 -21.25 -16.31
CA ALA A 131 -38.09 -22.04 -15.24
C ALA A 131 -37.04 -22.79 -14.39
N ILE A 132 -35.95 -23.25 -15.00
CA ILE A 132 -34.83 -23.87 -14.27
C ILE A 132 -34.07 -22.83 -13.42
N ILE A 133 -33.93 -21.59 -13.91
CA ILE A 133 -33.27 -20.51 -13.17
C ILE A 133 -34.11 -20.08 -11.96
N ASP A 134 -35.42 -19.89 -12.11
CA ASP A 134 -36.30 -19.53 -10.99
C ASP A 134 -36.40 -20.64 -9.94
N ALA A 135 -36.48 -21.91 -10.36
CA ALA A 135 -36.45 -23.04 -9.45
C ALA A 135 -35.09 -23.15 -8.71
N HIS A 136 -33.99 -22.74 -9.34
CA HIS A 136 -32.66 -22.72 -8.72
C HIS A 136 -32.51 -21.57 -7.71
N VAL A 137 -33.02 -20.38 -8.02
CA VAL A 137 -32.98 -19.21 -7.12
C VAL A 137 -33.80 -19.47 -5.85
N ILE A 138 -35.00 -20.03 -5.96
CA ILE A 138 -35.84 -20.38 -4.80
C ILE A 138 -35.19 -21.50 -3.97
N ARG A 139 -34.49 -22.45 -4.60
CA ARG A 139 -33.75 -23.51 -3.90
C ARG A 139 -32.51 -23.00 -3.17
N CYS A 140 -31.79 -22.02 -3.72
CA CYS A 140 -30.64 -21.37 -3.06
C CYS A 140 -31.05 -20.52 -1.84
N ILE A 141 -32.22 -19.87 -1.89
CA ILE A 141 -32.78 -19.13 -0.75
C ILE A 141 -33.18 -20.08 0.40
N ASN A 142 -33.63 -21.30 0.11
CA ASN A 142 -33.99 -22.27 1.14
C ASN A 142 -32.77 -23.04 1.71
N ILE A 143 -31.72 -23.27 0.92
CA ILE A 143 -30.48 -23.93 1.38
C ILE A 143 -29.67 -23.04 2.34
N SER A 144 -29.72 -21.72 2.16
CA SER A 144 -29.05 -20.77 3.07
C SER A 144 -29.67 -20.74 4.49
N ARG A 145 -30.91 -21.22 4.67
CA ARG A 145 -31.51 -21.44 6.00
C ARG A 145 -31.14 -22.77 6.65
N ILE A 146 -30.84 -23.81 5.85
CA ILE A 146 -30.50 -25.15 6.34
C ILE A 146 -29.01 -25.26 6.70
N ASN A 147 -28.14 -24.53 6.00
CA ASN A 147 -26.69 -24.55 6.26
C ASN A 147 -26.25 -23.85 7.56
N HIS A 148 -27.16 -23.18 8.28
CA HIS A 148 -26.83 -22.59 9.57
C HIS A 148 -26.78 -23.63 10.72
N ASP A 149 -27.38 -24.81 10.53
CA ASP A 149 -27.47 -25.87 11.55
C ASP A 149 -26.59 -27.10 11.25
N ALA A 150 -26.04 -27.23 10.03
CA ALA A 150 -25.36 -28.47 9.58
C ALA A 150 -23.83 -28.40 9.50
N ILE A 151 -23.20 -27.31 9.94
CA ILE A 151 -21.72 -27.21 10.03
C ILE A 151 -21.33 -26.70 11.42
N GLN A 152 -21.60 -27.50 12.45
CA GLN A 152 -20.75 -27.52 13.63
C GLN A 152 -19.55 -28.41 13.30
N VAL A 153 -18.47 -27.78 12.81
CA VAL A 153 -17.15 -28.41 12.86
C VAL A 153 -16.67 -28.23 14.30
N ASP A 154 -16.48 -29.34 15.01
CA ASP A 154 -15.83 -29.36 16.32
C ASP A 154 -14.55 -28.52 16.26
N HIS A 155 -14.51 -27.46 17.08
CA HIS A 155 -13.38 -26.53 17.13
C HIS A 155 -12.24 -26.99 18.06
N ASP A 156 -12.24 -28.26 18.49
CA ASP A 156 -11.25 -28.82 19.41
C ASP A 156 -10.10 -29.57 18.70
N SER A 157 -9.51 -28.96 17.67
CA SER A 157 -8.19 -29.39 17.18
C SER A 157 -7.13 -28.40 17.65
N ASN A 158 -6.56 -28.66 18.83
CA ASN A 158 -5.26 -28.12 19.24
C ASN A 158 -4.20 -28.59 18.21
N ILE A 159 -3.91 -27.74 17.22
CA ILE A 159 -2.84 -27.97 16.26
C ILE A 159 -1.52 -27.69 16.97
N HIS A 160 -0.84 -28.75 17.40
CA HIS A 160 0.56 -28.69 17.81
C HIS A 160 1.43 -28.52 16.56
N TYR A 161 2.06 -27.35 16.42
CA TYR A 161 3.19 -27.20 15.51
C TYR A 161 4.35 -28.11 15.97
N PRO A 162 5.04 -28.84 15.07
CA PRO A 162 6.21 -29.61 15.46
C PRO A 162 7.31 -28.67 15.94
N SER A 163 7.53 -28.64 17.26
CA SER A 163 8.60 -27.87 17.90
C SER A 163 9.96 -28.49 17.58
N TYR A 164 10.82 -27.73 16.92
CA TYR A 164 12.26 -28.01 16.90
C TYR A 164 12.85 -27.65 18.27
N SER A 165 13.35 -28.65 19.00
CA SER A 165 13.96 -28.49 20.32
C SER A 165 15.47 -28.21 20.24
N PRO A 166 15.99 -27.13 20.84
CA PRO A 166 17.37 -27.07 21.32
C PRO A 166 17.40 -27.43 22.82
N SER A 167 18.37 -28.27 23.22
CA SER A 167 18.53 -28.76 24.59
C SER A 167 18.77 -27.63 25.59
N LEU A 168 18.09 -27.67 26.74
CA LEU A 168 18.35 -26.81 27.89
C LEU A 168 18.77 -27.62 29.12
N ARG A 169 19.76 -27.07 29.83
CA ARG A 169 20.22 -27.45 31.18
C ARG A 169 19.23 -26.93 32.24
N PRO A 170 19.18 -27.53 33.44
CA PRO A 170 18.19 -27.18 34.47
C PRO A 170 18.63 -25.99 35.34
N ALA A 171 17.62 -25.22 35.78
CA ALA A 171 17.70 -24.28 36.91
C ALA A 171 16.83 -24.81 38.07
N PRO A 172 17.14 -24.46 39.33
CA PRO A 172 16.56 -25.10 40.50
C PRO A 172 15.26 -24.46 40.97
N GLU A 173 14.49 -25.29 41.66
CA GLU A 173 13.27 -24.99 42.41
C GLU A 173 13.58 -24.10 43.62
N ASP A 174 12.67 -23.19 43.96
CA ASP A 174 12.39 -22.91 45.37
C ASP A 174 10.98 -22.32 45.56
N ALA A 175 10.36 -22.83 46.62
CA ALA A 175 9.02 -22.54 47.09
C ALA A 175 8.97 -21.27 47.95
N SER A 176 7.81 -20.62 48.01
CA SER A 176 7.22 -20.23 49.32
C SER A 176 5.81 -19.67 49.16
N SER A 177 4.90 -20.33 49.86
CA SER A 177 3.55 -19.91 50.17
C SER A 177 3.58 -18.93 51.35
N CYS A 178 2.77 -17.86 51.29
CA CYS A 178 2.37 -17.10 52.48
C CYS A 178 0.95 -16.55 52.32
N SER A 179 0.10 -17.07 53.19
CA SER A 179 -1.27 -16.66 53.49
C SER A 179 -1.28 -15.54 54.54
N SER A 180 -2.07 -14.48 54.33
CA SER A 180 -2.60 -13.60 55.39
C SER A 180 -3.67 -12.70 54.77
N SER A 181 -4.94 -12.91 55.14
CA SER A 181 -5.68 -12.32 56.27
C SER A 181 -6.49 -11.08 55.85
N SER A 182 -7.79 -11.30 55.85
CA SER A 182 -8.90 -10.37 55.65
C SER A 182 -8.89 -9.16 56.60
N SER A 183 -9.14 -7.97 56.06
CA SER A 183 -9.79 -6.89 56.80
C SER A 183 -10.80 -6.17 55.90
N SER A 184 -12.05 -6.19 56.35
CA SER A 184 -13.23 -5.62 55.69
C SER A 184 -13.35 -4.14 56.02
N VAL A 185 -13.34 -3.28 55.00
CA VAL A 185 -13.75 -1.87 55.12
C VAL A 185 -14.90 -1.63 54.13
N ALA A 186 -16.00 -1.08 54.63
CA ALA A 186 -17.23 -0.81 53.89
C ALA A 186 -17.02 0.19 52.74
N PRO A 187 -17.70 0.04 51.59
CA PRO A 187 -17.52 0.96 50.47
C PRO A 187 -18.40 2.21 50.64
N PRO A 188 -17.87 3.41 50.33
CA PRO A 188 -18.66 4.63 50.28
C PRO A 188 -19.48 4.73 48.98
N CYS A 189 -20.63 5.41 49.11
CA CYS A 189 -21.59 5.86 48.10
C CYS A 189 -21.29 5.57 46.63
N THR A 190 -22.20 4.80 46.02
CA THR A 190 -22.31 4.53 44.59
C THR A 190 -22.61 5.81 43.80
N VAL A 191 -21.55 6.44 43.28
CA VAL A 191 -21.64 7.24 42.04
C VAL A 191 -22.00 6.25 40.93
N SER A 192 -23.12 6.47 40.25
CA SER A 192 -23.57 5.63 39.13
C SER A 192 -22.55 5.71 37.98
N LYS A 193 -21.57 4.80 38.00
CA LYS A 193 -20.61 4.60 36.92
C LYS A 193 -21.40 4.23 35.67
N SER A 194 -21.41 5.13 34.68
CA SER A 194 -21.85 4.77 33.34
C SER A 194 -21.08 3.50 32.91
N PRO A 195 -21.76 2.44 32.44
CA PRO A 195 -21.10 1.20 32.06
C PRO A 195 -20.06 1.49 30.99
N ASN A 196 -18.80 1.29 31.35
CA ASN A 196 -17.65 1.65 30.54
C ASN A 196 -17.45 0.61 29.44
N LYS A 197 -18.33 0.64 28.41
CA LYS A 197 -18.44 -0.37 27.34
C LYS A 197 -17.14 -0.63 26.59
N GLY A 198 -16.21 0.33 26.56
CA GLY A 198 -14.90 0.17 25.91
C GLY A 198 -14.02 -0.90 26.58
N LEU A 199 -14.11 -1.06 27.91
CA LEU A 199 -13.32 -2.06 28.65
C LEU A 199 -13.72 -3.50 28.28
N GLU A 200 -14.96 -3.74 27.85
CA GLU A 200 -15.43 -5.08 27.52
C GLU A 200 -14.74 -5.65 26.27
N VAL A 201 -14.49 -4.80 25.28
CA VAL A 201 -13.84 -5.19 24.01
C VAL A 201 -12.38 -5.53 24.23
N ASP A 202 -11.70 -4.73 25.05
CA ASP A 202 -10.30 -4.96 25.38
C ASP A 202 -10.14 -6.23 26.20
N ASN A 203 -11.03 -6.46 27.17
CA ASN A 203 -11.06 -7.71 27.92
C ASN A 203 -11.31 -8.92 27.00
N MET A 204 -12.19 -8.79 26.00
CA MET A 204 -12.44 -9.86 25.02
C MET A 204 -11.20 -10.17 24.18
N ILE A 205 -10.55 -9.15 23.59
CA ILE A 205 -9.35 -9.34 22.77
C ILE A 205 -8.19 -9.86 23.63
N SER A 206 -8.00 -9.31 24.83
CA SER A 206 -6.97 -9.77 25.77
C SER A 206 -7.20 -11.21 26.19
N LYS A 207 -8.44 -11.62 26.47
CA LYS A 207 -8.76 -13.02 26.78
C LYS A 207 -8.34 -13.95 25.66
N GLU A 208 -8.68 -13.63 24.41
CA GLU A 208 -8.30 -14.46 23.26
C GLU A 208 -6.79 -14.51 23.03
N LEU A 209 -6.08 -13.41 23.27
CA LEU A 209 -4.61 -13.39 23.21
C LEU A 209 -3.96 -14.20 24.35
N LEU A 210 -4.61 -14.33 25.50
CA LEU A 210 -4.15 -15.14 26.63
C LEU A 210 -4.44 -16.64 26.44
N GLU A 211 -5.39 -17.00 25.57
CA GLU A 211 -5.63 -18.39 25.15
C GLU A 211 -4.55 -18.92 24.20
N LEU A 212 -3.76 -18.03 23.57
CA LEU A 212 -2.64 -18.42 22.73
C LEU A 212 -1.41 -18.80 23.56
N SER A 213 -0.55 -19.65 22.98
CA SER A 213 0.79 -19.87 23.54
C SER A 213 1.59 -18.56 23.51
N PHE A 214 2.58 -18.45 24.42
CA PHE A 214 3.49 -17.30 24.43
C PHE A 214 4.17 -17.11 23.06
N TYR A 215 4.56 -18.22 22.43
CA TYR A 215 5.21 -18.22 21.12
C TYR A 215 4.27 -17.69 20.02
N ASP A 216 3.03 -18.19 19.93
CA ASP A 216 2.08 -17.77 18.90
C ASP A 216 1.71 -16.30 19.05
N ARG A 217 1.47 -15.86 20.28
CA ARG A 217 1.19 -14.45 20.58
C ARG A 217 2.35 -13.55 20.16
N ASN A 218 3.60 -13.94 20.47
CA ASN A 218 4.78 -13.17 20.08
C ASN A 218 4.96 -13.17 18.56
N ALA A 219 4.79 -14.33 17.90
CA ALA A 219 4.91 -14.49 16.46
C ALA A 219 3.88 -13.62 15.70
N ILE A 220 2.62 -13.60 16.15
CA ILE A 220 1.59 -12.70 15.61
C ILE A 220 1.98 -11.24 15.83
N ASN A 221 2.41 -10.88 17.04
CA ASN A 221 2.79 -9.49 17.34
C ASN A 221 3.99 -9.01 16.52
N GLU A 222 5.03 -9.83 16.37
CA GLU A 222 6.18 -9.58 15.49
C GLU A 222 5.73 -9.43 14.04
N GLU A 223 4.83 -10.29 13.57
CA GLU A 223 4.30 -10.20 12.21
C GLU A 223 3.51 -8.91 11.99
N MET A 224 2.70 -8.48 12.95
CA MET A 224 1.97 -7.22 12.85
C MET A 224 2.91 -6.01 12.74
N HIS A 225 3.97 -5.97 13.54
CA HIS A 225 5.02 -4.94 13.45
C HIS A 225 5.95 -5.11 12.25
N GLY A 226 5.78 -6.18 11.46
CA GLY A 226 6.58 -6.44 10.28
C GLY A 226 8.02 -6.88 10.60
N VAL A 227 8.26 -7.38 11.82
CA VAL A 227 9.56 -7.89 12.27
C VAL A 227 9.83 -9.28 11.69
N ARG A 228 8.79 -10.14 11.65
CA ARG A 228 8.88 -11.52 11.18
C ARG A 228 7.73 -11.86 10.25
N CYS A 229 7.99 -12.60 9.17
CA CYS A 229 6.94 -13.18 8.33
C CYS A 229 6.62 -14.60 8.83
N LEU A 230 5.34 -14.96 8.97
CA LEU A 230 4.94 -16.32 9.34
C LEU A 230 4.88 -17.28 8.16
N ALA A 231 4.98 -16.79 6.92
CA ALA A 231 5.02 -17.67 5.75
C ALA A 231 6.26 -18.55 5.76
N PRO A 232 6.12 -19.86 5.49
CA PRO A 232 7.27 -20.74 5.36
C PRO A 232 8.09 -20.37 4.12
N ASN A 233 9.38 -20.73 4.14
CA ASN A 233 10.22 -20.63 2.95
C ASN A 233 9.72 -21.63 1.90
N GLU A 234 9.34 -21.13 0.74
CA GLU A 234 8.82 -21.96 -0.34
C GLU A 234 9.96 -22.69 -1.05
N THR A 235 9.91 -24.02 -1.06
CA THR A 235 10.76 -24.87 -1.90
C THR A 235 9.93 -25.51 -3.02
N PRO A 236 10.53 -25.90 -4.16
CA PRO A 236 9.80 -26.59 -5.24
C PRO A 236 9.05 -27.84 -4.77
N GLU A 237 9.61 -28.57 -3.81
CA GLU A 237 9.03 -29.78 -3.22
C GLU A 237 7.78 -29.44 -2.40
N LEU A 238 7.86 -28.42 -1.52
CA LEU A 238 6.70 -27.95 -0.75
C LEU A 238 5.56 -27.56 -1.68
N LEU A 239 5.85 -26.77 -2.72
CA LEU A 239 4.84 -26.31 -3.68
C LEU A 239 4.18 -27.49 -4.41
N THR A 240 4.99 -28.44 -4.88
CA THR A 240 4.50 -29.62 -5.62
C THR A 240 3.63 -30.51 -4.73
N LEU A 241 4.09 -30.82 -3.52
CA LEU A 241 3.36 -31.65 -2.55
C LEU A 241 2.07 -30.97 -2.10
N ALA A 242 2.11 -29.68 -1.79
CA ALA A 242 0.94 -28.94 -1.35
C ALA A 242 -0.14 -28.82 -2.43
N ILE A 243 0.24 -28.60 -3.70
CA ILE A 243 -0.71 -28.59 -4.82
C ILE A 243 -1.35 -29.96 -5.02
N ALA A 244 -0.56 -31.04 -4.92
CA ALA A 244 -1.08 -32.40 -5.02
C ALA A 244 -2.04 -32.74 -3.87
N GLY A 245 -1.67 -32.40 -2.63
CA GLY A 245 -2.52 -32.58 -1.46
C GLY A 245 -3.80 -31.74 -1.54
N LEU A 246 -3.72 -30.50 -2.03
CA LEU A 246 -4.90 -29.63 -2.20
C LEU A 246 -5.91 -30.26 -3.14
N LYS A 247 -5.44 -30.90 -4.21
CA LYS A 247 -6.32 -31.63 -5.13
C LYS A 247 -7.06 -32.76 -4.40
N GLN A 248 -6.35 -33.57 -3.61
CA GLN A 248 -6.94 -34.67 -2.86
C GLN A 248 -7.98 -34.18 -1.84
N GLU A 249 -7.69 -33.12 -1.10
CA GLU A 249 -8.62 -32.50 -0.15
C GLU A 249 -9.87 -31.93 -0.84
N LEU A 250 -9.70 -31.26 -1.99
CA LEU A 250 -10.83 -30.78 -2.78
C LEU A 250 -11.72 -31.94 -3.26
N ASP A 251 -11.12 -33.04 -3.70
CA ASP A 251 -11.86 -34.24 -4.14
C ASP A 251 -12.67 -34.86 -2.97
N ALA A 252 -12.12 -34.83 -1.75
CA ALA A 252 -12.76 -35.36 -0.54
C ALA A 252 -13.98 -34.55 -0.03
N ILE A 253 -14.08 -33.26 -0.34
CA ILE A 253 -15.20 -32.42 0.13
C ILE A 253 -16.48 -32.73 -0.67
N ALA A 254 -17.51 -33.26 -0.01
CA ALA A 254 -18.72 -33.74 -0.69
C ALA A 254 -19.57 -32.64 -1.35
N TYR A 255 -19.73 -31.48 -0.71
CA TYR A 255 -20.59 -30.39 -1.19
C TYR A 255 -19.76 -29.18 -1.58
N LYS A 256 -19.65 -28.94 -2.90
CA LYS A 256 -18.83 -27.86 -3.46
C LYS A 256 -19.38 -27.38 -4.83
N PRO A 257 -20.64 -26.92 -4.90
CA PRO A 257 -21.37 -26.73 -6.16
C PRO A 257 -20.69 -25.75 -7.14
N ALA A 258 -20.15 -24.62 -6.66
CA ALA A 258 -19.44 -23.69 -7.55
C ALA A 258 -18.13 -24.28 -8.07
N TYR A 259 -17.41 -25.06 -7.25
CA TYR A 259 -16.21 -25.77 -7.68
C TYR A 259 -16.53 -26.82 -8.74
N ASP A 260 -17.52 -27.68 -8.49
CA ASP A 260 -17.94 -28.73 -9.43
C ASP A 260 -18.36 -28.12 -10.78
N LYS A 261 -19.08 -27.00 -10.74
CA LYS A 261 -19.45 -26.24 -11.94
C LYS A 261 -18.25 -25.65 -12.67
N ALA A 262 -17.24 -25.16 -11.94
CA ALA A 262 -15.99 -24.70 -12.53
C ALA A 262 -15.21 -25.85 -13.20
N GLN A 263 -15.26 -27.07 -12.64
CA GLN A 263 -14.66 -28.26 -13.26
C GLN A 263 -15.36 -28.63 -14.57
N ILE A 264 -16.68 -28.54 -14.62
CA ILE A 264 -17.45 -28.74 -15.86
C ILE A 264 -17.02 -27.70 -16.91
N TYR A 265 -16.92 -26.41 -16.55
CA TYR A 265 -16.46 -25.37 -17.48
C TYR A 265 -15.03 -25.60 -17.96
N ALA A 266 -14.13 -26.10 -17.12
CA ALA A 266 -12.75 -26.41 -17.53
C ALA A 266 -12.67 -27.49 -18.62
N GLN A 267 -13.66 -28.40 -18.69
CA GLN A 267 -13.74 -29.45 -19.71
C GLN A 267 -14.43 -28.98 -21.00
N MET A 268 -15.20 -27.90 -20.95
CA MET A 268 -15.89 -27.36 -22.13
C MET A 268 -14.89 -26.66 -23.07
N PRO A 269 -14.87 -27.00 -24.38
CA PRO A 269 -13.94 -26.38 -25.35
C PRO A 269 -14.01 -24.85 -25.41
N GLN A 270 -15.18 -24.27 -25.15
CA GLN A 270 -15.41 -22.82 -25.14
C GLN A 270 -14.67 -22.10 -24.01
N PHE A 271 -14.52 -22.73 -22.84
CA PHE A 271 -13.97 -22.09 -21.64
C PHE A 271 -12.63 -22.68 -21.20
N SER A 272 -12.19 -23.79 -21.78
CA SER A 272 -10.94 -24.47 -21.40
C SER A 272 -9.72 -23.55 -21.44
N ARG A 273 -9.69 -22.56 -22.35
CA ARG A 273 -8.60 -21.57 -22.47
C ARG A 273 -8.67 -20.42 -21.46
N THR A 274 -9.84 -20.16 -20.89
CA THR A 274 -10.06 -19.04 -19.95
C THR A 274 -10.25 -19.51 -18.51
N SER A 275 -10.47 -20.80 -18.31
CA SER A 275 -10.57 -21.42 -17.00
C SER A 275 -9.26 -21.25 -16.24
N TYR A 276 -9.36 -20.75 -15.01
CA TYR A 276 -8.21 -20.41 -14.18
C TYR A 276 -8.18 -21.20 -12.86
N VAL A 277 -9.28 -21.87 -12.50
CA VAL A 277 -9.46 -22.54 -11.20
C VAL A 277 -8.48 -23.69 -10.98
N ASN A 278 -8.01 -24.32 -12.07
CA ASN A 278 -7.12 -25.46 -12.01
C ASN A 278 -5.64 -25.11 -12.24
N THR A 279 -5.29 -23.83 -12.44
CA THR A 279 -3.88 -23.46 -12.59
C THR A 279 -3.17 -23.45 -11.23
N ASN A 280 -1.87 -23.73 -11.25
CA ASN A 280 -1.05 -23.73 -10.04
C ASN A 280 -1.03 -22.34 -9.39
N GLU A 281 -0.97 -21.28 -10.20
CA GLU A 281 -0.94 -19.90 -9.73
C GLU A 281 -2.20 -19.54 -8.97
N PHE A 282 -3.37 -20.02 -9.40
CA PHE A 282 -4.61 -19.79 -8.69
C PHE A 282 -4.68 -20.57 -7.38
N ARG A 283 -4.34 -21.86 -7.41
CA ARG A 283 -4.36 -22.74 -6.22
C ARG A 283 -3.38 -22.30 -5.14
N LEU A 284 -2.20 -21.85 -5.54
CA LEU A 284 -1.17 -21.36 -4.62
C LEU A 284 -1.61 -20.13 -3.82
N LYS A 285 -2.56 -19.33 -4.31
CA LYS A 285 -3.11 -18.20 -3.53
C LYS A 285 -3.71 -18.68 -2.21
N PHE A 286 -4.48 -19.75 -2.24
CA PHE A 286 -5.17 -20.29 -1.08
C PHE A 286 -4.22 -21.05 -0.15
N LEU A 287 -3.29 -21.83 -0.72
CA LEU A 287 -2.24 -22.50 0.04
C LEU A 287 -1.40 -21.47 0.81
N ARG A 288 -0.90 -20.41 0.15
CA ARG A 288 -0.15 -19.35 0.80
C ARG A 288 -1.00 -18.59 1.83
N CYS A 289 -2.27 -18.35 1.51
CA CYS A 289 -3.19 -17.66 2.42
C CYS A 289 -3.33 -18.38 3.77
N GLU A 290 -3.38 -19.71 3.74
CA GLU A 290 -3.51 -20.58 4.91
C GLU A 290 -2.17 -21.16 5.39
N LEU A 291 -1.05 -20.52 5.02
CA LEU A 291 0.30 -20.94 5.44
C LEU A 291 0.59 -22.43 5.16
N PHE A 292 0.05 -22.94 4.04
CA PHE A 292 0.12 -24.32 3.57
C PHE A 292 -0.64 -25.35 4.43
N ASP A 293 -1.61 -24.93 5.25
CA ASP A 293 -2.66 -25.83 5.72
C ASP A 293 -3.57 -26.20 4.55
N ILE A 294 -3.38 -27.41 4.02
CA ILE A 294 -4.00 -27.89 2.80
C ILE A 294 -5.53 -27.99 2.95
N ARG A 295 -6.01 -28.46 4.10
CA ARG A 295 -7.44 -28.64 4.37
C ARG A 295 -8.13 -27.29 4.46
N MET A 296 -7.57 -26.36 5.21
CA MET A 296 -8.09 -24.99 5.33
C MET A 296 -8.05 -24.27 3.98
N ALA A 297 -6.99 -24.46 3.19
CA ALA A 297 -6.89 -23.91 1.84
C ALA A 297 -7.97 -24.44 0.90
N ALA A 298 -8.29 -25.74 0.95
CA ALA A 298 -9.37 -26.35 0.17
C ALA A 298 -10.73 -25.74 0.52
N VAL A 299 -11.03 -25.63 1.82
CA VAL A 299 -12.27 -25.01 2.31
C VAL A 299 -12.38 -23.55 1.88
N ARG A 300 -11.29 -22.78 2.00
CA ARG A 300 -11.24 -21.37 1.59
C ARG A 300 -11.46 -21.22 0.08
N LEU A 301 -10.87 -22.09 -0.74
CA LEU A 301 -11.04 -22.06 -2.20
C LEU A 301 -12.51 -22.30 -2.58
N ILE A 302 -13.19 -23.25 -1.95
CA ILE A 302 -14.62 -23.51 -2.22
C ILE A 302 -15.46 -22.29 -1.83
N LYS A 303 -15.24 -21.75 -0.62
CA LYS A 303 -15.92 -20.52 -0.16
C LYS A 303 -15.67 -19.34 -1.09
N TYR A 304 -14.45 -19.22 -1.64
CA TYR A 304 -14.13 -18.23 -2.66
C TYR A 304 -15.00 -18.39 -3.90
N LEU A 305 -15.09 -19.59 -4.48
CA LEU A 305 -15.87 -19.79 -5.71
C LEU A 305 -17.37 -19.57 -5.47
N ASP A 306 -17.91 -20.00 -4.33
CA ASP A 306 -19.31 -19.74 -3.97
C ASP A 306 -19.57 -18.24 -3.85
N LEU A 307 -18.67 -17.49 -3.18
CA LEU A 307 -18.79 -16.04 -3.06
C LEU A 307 -18.63 -15.33 -4.42
N MET A 308 -17.77 -15.83 -5.30
CA MET A 308 -17.63 -15.28 -6.65
C MET A 308 -18.92 -15.40 -7.46
N VAL A 309 -19.64 -16.52 -7.33
CA VAL A 309 -20.96 -16.69 -7.94
C VAL A 309 -21.98 -15.76 -7.31
N GLU A 310 -21.96 -15.59 -5.98
CA GLU A 310 -22.86 -14.67 -5.26
C GLU A 310 -22.66 -13.22 -5.71
N LEU A 311 -21.42 -12.76 -5.87
CA LEU A 311 -21.10 -11.35 -6.17
C LEU A 311 -21.12 -11.01 -7.67
N TYR A 312 -20.71 -11.93 -8.54
CA TYR A 312 -20.52 -11.67 -9.97
C TYR A 312 -21.34 -12.59 -10.86
N GLY A 313 -21.93 -13.66 -10.34
CA GLY A 313 -22.65 -14.65 -11.13
C GLY A 313 -21.73 -15.70 -11.77
N LEU A 314 -22.34 -16.57 -12.58
CA LEU A 314 -21.70 -17.81 -13.05
C LEU A 314 -20.50 -17.60 -13.99
N PHE A 315 -20.45 -16.48 -14.71
CA PHE A 315 -19.33 -16.21 -15.64
C PHE A 315 -17.99 -16.08 -14.90
N ALA A 316 -18.01 -15.73 -13.60
CA ALA A 316 -16.80 -15.65 -12.78
C ALA A 316 -16.11 -17.00 -12.56
N LEU A 317 -16.80 -18.11 -12.82
CA LEU A 317 -16.20 -19.45 -12.85
C LEU A 317 -15.56 -19.80 -14.20
N GLN A 318 -15.97 -19.12 -15.27
CA GLN A 318 -15.51 -19.37 -16.65
C GLN A 318 -14.22 -18.61 -16.98
N ARG A 319 -14.05 -17.43 -16.37
CA ARG A 319 -12.87 -16.56 -16.52
C ARG A 319 -12.70 -15.67 -15.31
N LYS A 320 -11.53 -15.04 -15.18
CA LYS A 320 -11.28 -14.02 -14.16
C LYS A 320 -12.20 -12.81 -14.36
N VAL A 321 -12.62 -12.20 -13.25
CA VAL A 321 -13.35 -10.92 -13.21
C VAL A 321 -12.40 -9.78 -13.55
N THR A 322 -12.89 -8.82 -14.33
CA THR A 322 -12.16 -7.65 -14.84
C THR A 322 -12.96 -6.36 -14.60
N LEU A 323 -12.36 -5.19 -14.80
CA LEU A 323 -13.06 -3.91 -14.70
C LEU A 323 -14.24 -3.76 -15.67
N LYS A 324 -14.27 -4.53 -16.77
CA LYS A 324 -15.39 -4.52 -17.73
C LYS A 324 -16.66 -5.17 -17.20
N ASP A 325 -16.54 -5.96 -16.12
CA ASP A 325 -17.66 -6.68 -15.51
C ASP A 325 -18.46 -5.83 -14.52
N PHE A 326 -18.00 -4.60 -14.30
CA PHE A 326 -18.68 -3.61 -13.46
C PHE A 326 -19.60 -2.75 -14.33
N SER A 327 -20.83 -2.60 -13.88
CA SER A 327 -21.77 -1.62 -14.41
C SER A 327 -21.24 -0.19 -14.21
N LYS A 328 -21.81 0.78 -14.94
CA LYS A 328 -21.48 2.20 -14.78
C LYS A 328 -21.63 2.67 -13.33
N HIS A 329 -22.68 2.21 -12.64
CA HIS A 329 -22.93 2.56 -11.24
C HIS A 329 -21.88 1.96 -10.30
N GLU A 330 -21.54 0.68 -10.46
CA GLU A 330 -20.49 0.06 -9.64
C GLU A 330 -19.10 0.66 -9.90
N MET A 331 -18.83 1.07 -11.14
CA MET A 331 -17.62 1.82 -11.48
C MET A 331 -17.57 3.20 -10.81
N GLN A 332 -18.70 3.86 -10.60
CA GLN A 332 -18.76 5.11 -9.83
C GLN A 332 -18.39 4.86 -8.36
N ILE A 333 -18.86 3.76 -7.75
CA ILE A 333 -18.51 3.37 -6.37
C ILE A 333 -17.01 3.10 -6.27
N LEU A 334 -16.44 2.34 -7.22
CA LEU A 334 -14.99 2.10 -7.29
C LEU A 334 -14.20 3.41 -7.39
N ARG A 335 -14.62 4.32 -8.28
CA ARG A 335 -13.95 5.61 -8.51
C ARG A 335 -14.08 6.60 -7.34
N ALA A 336 -15.05 6.41 -6.47
CA ALA A 336 -15.25 7.29 -5.30
C ALA A 336 -14.11 7.21 -4.27
N GLY A 337 -13.25 6.19 -4.31
CA GLY A 337 -12.02 6.19 -3.52
C GLY A 337 -12.15 5.66 -2.10
N TYR A 338 -13.29 5.07 -1.72
CA TYR A 338 -13.48 4.47 -0.41
C TYR A 338 -12.56 3.27 -0.16
N PHE A 339 -12.19 2.55 -1.22
CA PHE A 339 -11.24 1.44 -1.20
C PHE A 339 -10.06 1.77 -2.08
N GLN A 340 -8.84 1.70 -1.55
CA GLN A 340 -7.64 1.95 -2.34
C GLN A 340 -6.49 1.04 -1.92
N MET A 341 -5.54 0.86 -2.83
CA MET A 341 -4.25 0.26 -2.54
C MET A 341 -3.18 1.32 -2.59
N PHE A 342 -2.22 1.22 -1.67
CA PHE A 342 -1.06 2.11 -1.72
C PHE A 342 -0.21 1.78 -2.95
N PRO A 343 0.47 2.77 -3.56
CA PRO A 343 1.36 2.50 -4.68
C PRO A 343 2.62 1.72 -4.26
N PHE A 344 2.96 1.74 -2.97
CA PHE A 344 4.12 1.06 -2.40
C PHE A 344 3.72 0.15 -1.24
N ARG A 345 4.62 -0.77 -0.90
CA ARG A 345 4.53 -1.65 0.27
C ARG A 345 4.89 -0.89 1.55
N ASP A 346 4.56 -1.48 2.68
CA ASP A 346 5.16 -1.09 3.94
C ASP A 346 6.65 -1.49 4.01
N ARG A 347 7.32 -1.11 5.10
CA ARG A 347 8.75 -1.38 5.30
C ARG A 347 9.11 -2.87 5.24
N SER A 348 8.16 -3.76 5.49
CA SER A 348 8.39 -5.21 5.55
C SER A 348 8.01 -5.91 4.24
N GLY A 349 7.45 -5.19 3.28
CA GLY A 349 7.09 -5.72 1.95
C GLY A 349 5.62 -6.14 1.81
N ARG A 350 4.78 -5.81 2.78
CA ARG A 350 3.35 -6.12 2.75
C ARG A 350 2.62 -5.07 1.92
N ARG A 351 1.69 -5.50 1.07
CA ARG A 351 0.83 -4.57 0.33
C ARG A 351 -0.11 -3.89 1.34
N VAL A 352 -0.27 -2.58 1.25
CA VAL A 352 -1.19 -1.83 2.11
C VAL A 352 -2.48 -1.57 1.35
N MET A 353 -3.57 -2.11 1.87
CA MET A 353 -4.93 -1.84 1.43
C MET A 353 -5.59 -0.94 2.46
N CYS A 354 -6.40 0.00 2.00
CA CYS A 354 -7.06 0.93 2.89
C CYS A 354 -8.55 1.11 2.56
N ILE A 355 -9.33 1.27 3.63
CA ILE A 355 -10.68 1.80 3.59
C ILE A 355 -10.64 3.20 4.18
N VAL A 356 -11.10 4.18 3.43
CA VAL A 356 -11.16 5.58 3.87
C VAL A 356 -12.54 6.18 3.72
N GLY A 357 -12.79 7.33 4.37
CA GLY A 357 -13.98 8.18 4.19
C GLY A 357 -15.31 7.47 4.41
N GLU A 358 -15.81 7.42 5.64
CA GLU A 358 -17.09 6.78 5.96
C GLU A 358 -17.25 5.30 5.53
N MET A 359 -16.15 4.66 5.09
CA MET A 359 -16.12 3.28 4.61
C MET A 359 -17.12 2.98 3.48
N GLY A 360 -17.61 3.99 2.77
CA GLY A 360 -18.65 3.86 1.76
C GLY A 360 -19.98 3.29 2.27
N ILE A 361 -20.28 3.38 3.58
CA ILE A 361 -21.49 2.77 4.20
C ILE A 361 -22.80 3.26 3.56
N LYS A 362 -22.80 4.44 2.93
CA LYS A 362 -23.95 4.97 2.19
C LYS A 362 -24.39 4.13 0.98
N PHE A 363 -23.55 3.23 0.49
CA PHE A 363 -23.86 2.36 -0.64
C PHE A 363 -24.41 1.01 -0.18
N ASP A 364 -25.11 0.34 -1.08
CA ASP A 364 -25.57 -1.03 -0.86
C ASP A 364 -24.41 -1.96 -0.43
N PRO A 365 -24.57 -2.75 0.65
CA PRO A 365 -23.54 -3.66 1.15
C PRO A 365 -22.97 -4.60 0.09
N THR A 366 -23.81 -5.12 -0.80
CA THR A 366 -23.42 -6.07 -1.85
C THR A 366 -22.55 -5.38 -2.90
N LEU A 367 -22.98 -4.21 -3.39
CA LEU A 367 -22.19 -3.43 -4.36
C LEU A 367 -20.85 -3.01 -3.77
N ARG A 368 -20.86 -2.55 -2.51
CA ARG A 368 -19.67 -2.16 -1.77
C ARG A 368 -18.68 -3.32 -1.63
N LEU A 369 -19.17 -4.50 -1.27
CA LEU A 369 -18.32 -5.68 -1.12
C LEU A 369 -17.86 -6.27 -2.45
N LYS A 370 -18.67 -6.15 -3.52
CA LYS A 370 -18.24 -6.49 -4.88
C LYS A 370 -17.06 -5.61 -5.33
N SER A 371 -17.10 -4.30 -5.06
CA SER A 371 -15.97 -3.40 -5.31
C SER A 371 -14.76 -3.77 -4.43
N TYR A 372 -15.00 -3.99 -3.14
CA TYR A 372 -13.96 -4.31 -2.16
C TYR A 372 -13.22 -5.61 -2.45
N PHE A 373 -13.95 -6.68 -2.76
CA PHE A 373 -13.39 -8.01 -3.00
C PHE A 373 -12.54 -8.06 -4.28
N TYR A 374 -12.85 -7.19 -5.26
CA TYR A 374 -12.02 -7.02 -6.45
C TYR A 374 -10.61 -6.50 -6.13
N PHE A 375 -10.45 -5.64 -5.13
CA PHE A 375 -9.11 -5.23 -4.67
C PHE A 375 -8.36 -6.38 -4.02
N TRP A 376 -9.01 -7.26 -3.26
CA TRP A 376 -8.38 -8.46 -2.70
C TRP A 376 -7.94 -9.43 -3.80
N MET A 377 -8.79 -9.67 -4.80
CA MET A 377 -8.43 -10.48 -5.96
C MET A 377 -7.21 -9.89 -6.68
N SER A 378 -7.19 -8.59 -6.90
CA SER A 378 -6.07 -7.89 -7.54
C SER A 378 -4.79 -7.97 -6.71
N ALA A 379 -4.86 -7.70 -5.41
CA ALA A 379 -3.70 -7.81 -4.51
C ALA A 379 -3.14 -9.25 -4.47
N SER A 380 -4.01 -10.26 -4.60
CA SER A 380 -3.62 -11.67 -4.65
C SER A 380 -2.93 -12.08 -5.95
N GLU A 381 -2.82 -11.22 -6.97
CA GLU A 381 -2.06 -11.56 -8.19
C GLU A 381 -0.54 -11.47 -7.98
N ASP A 382 -0.10 -10.72 -6.96
CA ASP A 382 1.31 -10.53 -6.67
C ASP A 382 1.83 -11.54 -5.64
N ILE A 383 2.91 -12.25 -6.00
CA ILE A 383 3.48 -13.35 -5.19
C ILE A 383 4.00 -12.84 -3.84
N GLU A 384 4.68 -11.69 -3.79
CA GLU A 384 5.22 -11.18 -2.53
C GLU A 384 4.08 -10.81 -1.56
N SER A 385 2.95 -10.31 -2.07
CA SER A 385 1.76 -10.01 -1.26
C SER A 385 1.07 -11.29 -0.78
N GLN A 386 1.07 -12.38 -1.57
CA GLN A 386 0.58 -13.68 -1.10
C GLN A 386 1.44 -14.23 0.05
N GLN A 387 2.77 -14.10 -0.06
CA GLN A 387 3.73 -14.60 0.93
C GLN A 387 3.70 -13.76 2.21
N LYS A 388 3.92 -12.45 2.08
CA LYS A 388 4.05 -11.54 3.23
C LYS A 388 2.69 -11.11 3.81
N GLY A 389 1.62 -11.34 3.07
CA GLY A 389 0.28 -10.87 3.40
C GLY A 389 0.08 -9.38 3.11
N VAL A 390 -1.10 -8.90 3.49
CA VAL A 390 -1.50 -7.50 3.36
C VAL A 390 -1.70 -6.84 4.71
N ILE A 391 -1.52 -5.52 4.72
CA ILE A 391 -1.97 -4.65 5.80
C ILE A 391 -3.31 -4.06 5.42
N PHE A 392 -4.25 -4.15 6.36
CA PHE A 392 -5.56 -3.57 6.22
C PHE A 392 -5.70 -2.33 7.09
N LEU A 393 -5.71 -1.14 6.48
CA LEU A 393 -5.83 0.15 7.16
C LEU A 393 -7.25 0.68 7.02
N VAL A 394 -7.98 0.80 8.13
CA VAL A 394 -9.32 1.39 8.16
C VAL A 394 -9.23 2.77 8.80
N TRP A 395 -9.49 3.80 8.01
CA TRP A 395 -9.44 5.19 8.45
C TRP A 395 -10.71 5.93 8.01
N PRO A 396 -11.80 5.87 8.79
CA PRO A 396 -13.09 6.45 8.42
C PRO A 396 -13.05 7.96 8.15
N GLY A 397 -12.03 8.67 8.61
CA GLY A 397 -11.87 10.12 8.45
C GLY A 397 -12.44 10.87 9.65
N THR A 398 -12.92 12.09 9.43
CA THR A 398 -13.51 12.96 10.45
C THR A 398 -14.99 12.61 10.73
N ASP A 399 -15.61 13.30 11.70
CA ASP A 399 -16.90 13.01 12.37
C ASP A 399 -18.18 12.93 11.50
N GLY A 400 -18.06 12.86 10.17
CA GLY A 400 -19.21 12.69 9.26
C GLY A 400 -19.91 11.33 9.40
N MET A 401 -19.18 10.29 9.80
CA MET A 401 -19.75 8.95 9.96
C MET A 401 -20.73 8.90 11.15
N ARG A 402 -22.00 8.65 10.85
CA ARG A 402 -23.05 8.42 11.87
C ARG A 402 -23.76 7.08 11.72
N GLN A 403 -23.37 6.29 10.73
CA GLN A 403 -23.99 5.01 10.42
C GLN A 403 -23.12 3.86 10.91
N ILE A 404 -23.78 2.88 11.51
CA ILE A 404 -23.18 1.64 12.00
C ILE A 404 -23.47 0.55 10.95
N PRO A 405 -22.51 -0.34 10.65
CA PRO A 405 -22.76 -1.49 9.77
C PRO A 405 -23.94 -2.33 10.26
N ASN A 406 -24.87 -2.65 9.35
CA ASN A 406 -26.05 -3.45 9.68
C ASN A 406 -25.71 -4.96 9.71
N GLN A 407 -26.70 -5.82 10.00
CA GLN A 407 -26.46 -7.26 10.05
C GLN A 407 -25.98 -7.83 8.71
N THR A 408 -26.51 -7.34 7.60
CA THR A 408 -26.13 -7.76 6.24
C THR A 408 -24.66 -7.43 5.96
N ASP A 409 -24.21 -6.23 6.34
CA ASP A 409 -22.81 -5.84 6.23
C ASP A 409 -21.89 -6.80 6.98
N ARG A 410 -22.27 -7.16 8.22
CA ARG A 410 -21.49 -8.08 9.06
C ARG A 410 -21.40 -9.46 8.43
N THR A 411 -22.53 -10.05 8.07
CA THR A 411 -22.58 -11.39 7.47
C THR A 411 -21.80 -11.45 6.16
N LEU A 412 -21.93 -10.46 5.29
CA LEU A 412 -21.19 -10.46 4.02
C LEU A 412 -19.70 -10.21 4.24
N HIS A 413 -19.30 -9.35 5.19
CA HIS A 413 -17.90 -9.15 5.55
C HIS A 413 -17.25 -10.45 6.08
N ASP A 414 -17.97 -11.23 6.88
CA ASP A 414 -17.51 -12.55 7.35
C ASP A 414 -17.34 -13.54 6.21
N LYS A 415 -18.29 -13.59 5.27
CA LYS A 415 -18.15 -14.39 4.04
C LYS A 415 -16.92 -13.98 3.25
N CYS A 416 -16.73 -12.67 3.02
CA CYS A 416 -15.56 -12.14 2.34
C CYS A 416 -14.28 -12.62 3.04
N ASN A 417 -14.14 -12.38 4.33
CA ASN A 417 -12.95 -12.79 5.09
C ASN A 417 -12.65 -14.29 4.95
N ALA A 418 -13.67 -15.13 5.08
CA ALA A 418 -13.53 -16.58 4.93
C ALA A 418 -13.22 -17.04 3.50
N ALA A 419 -13.46 -16.20 2.50
CA ALA A 419 -13.25 -16.46 1.08
C ALA A 419 -12.02 -15.75 0.49
N SER A 420 -11.42 -14.79 1.21
CA SER A 420 -10.32 -13.97 0.68
C SER A 420 -9.16 -14.81 0.18
N PRO A 421 -8.64 -14.59 -1.05
CA PRO A 421 -7.50 -15.34 -1.60
C PRO A 421 -6.15 -14.79 -1.14
N ILE A 422 -6.13 -13.92 -0.12
CA ILE A 422 -4.90 -13.31 0.39
C ILE A 422 -4.94 -13.18 1.92
N ARG A 423 -3.79 -13.42 2.54
CA ARG A 423 -3.62 -13.38 3.98
C ARG A 423 -3.58 -11.95 4.50
N ILE A 424 -4.33 -11.68 5.56
CA ILE A 424 -4.25 -10.40 6.27
C ILE A 424 -3.23 -10.54 7.40
N ALA A 425 -2.12 -9.81 7.29
CA ALA A 425 -1.05 -9.83 8.29
C ALA A 425 -1.41 -8.99 9.51
N ALA A 426 -1.99 -7.80 9.30
CA ALA A 426 -2.52 -6.95 10.37
C ALA A 426 -3.70 -6.10 9.91
N VAL A 427 -4.55 -5.74 10.86
CA VAL A 427 -5.66 -4.80 10.69
C VAL A 427 -5.45 -3.62 11.63
N HIS A 428 -5.37 -2.41 11.09
CA HIS A 428 -5.22 -1.17 11.85
C HIS A 428 -6.45 -0.29 11.66
N PHE A 429 -7.14 0.00 12.76
CA PHE A 429 -8.24 0.98 12.79
C PHE A 429 -7.74 2.30 13.36
N CYS A 430 -7.82 3.36 12.57
CA CYS A 430 -7.42 4.72 12.93
C CYS A 430 -8.68 5.55 13.21
N LEU A 431 -9.05 5.65 14.48
CA LEU A 431 -10.34 6.16 14.92
C LEU A 431 -10.20 7.47 15.69
N PRO A 432 -10.97 8.52 15.35
CA PRO A 432 -11.02 9.73 16.17
C PRO A 432 -11.44 9.42 17.61
N ASN A 433 -10.92 10.17 18.58
CA ASN A 433 -11.26 9.98 19.99
C ASN A 433 -12.63 10.59 20.35
N THR A 434 -13.71 10.02 19.80
CA THR A 434 -15.08 10.44 20.08
C THR A 434 -15.95 9.27 20.58
N PRO A 435 -17.01 9.54 21.37
CA PRO A 435 -17.88 8.47 21.90
C PRO A 435 -18.46 7.54 20.82
N PHE A 436 -18.78 8.09 19.64
CA PHE A 436 -19.26 7.31 18.50
C PHE A 436 -18.22 6.27 18.05
N PHE A 437 -16.95 6.67 17.91
CA PHE A 437 -15.91 5.75 17.47
C PHE A 437 -15.50 4.72 18.53
N HIS A 438 -15.67 5.01 19.81
CA HIS A 438 -15.56 3.99 20.88
C HIS A 438 -16.64 2.92 20.77
N LEU A 439 -17.88 3.31 20.42
CA LEU A 439 -18.95 2.36 20.11
C LEU A 439 -18.64 1.58 18.82
N LEU A 440 -18.19 2.25 17.76
CA LEU A 440 -17.85 1.62 16.48
C LEU A 440 -16.73 0.58 16.65
N ARG A 441 -15.70 0.89 17.43
CA ARG A 441 -14.63 -0.05 17.83
C ARG A 441 -15.21 -1.34 18.40
N SER A 442 -16.19 -1.22 19.29
CA SER A 442 -16.83 -2.37 19.93
C SER A 442 -17.59 -3.24 18.93
N ILE A 443 -18.27 -2.61 17.98
CA ILE A 443 -19.04 -3.30 16.94
C ILE A 443 -18.10 -3.98 15.94
N MET A 444 -17.05 -3.29 15.51
CA MET A 444 -16.06 -3.81 14.57
C MET A 444 -15.30 -4.99 15.16
N ALA A 445 -14.85 -4.91 16.41
CA ALA A 445 -14.18 -6.01 17.07
C ALA A 445 -15.06 -7.26 17.12
N ARG A 446 -16.34 -7.13 17.50
CA ARG A 446 -17.28 -8.27 17.55
C ARG A 446 -17.67 -8.84 16.19
N THR A 447 -17.61 -8.01 15.13
CA THR A 447 -17.87 -8.44 13.76
C THR A 447 -16.70 -9.24 13.20
N LEU A 448 -15.48 -9.02 13.70
CA LEU A 448 -14.32 -9.75 13.22
C LEU A 448 -14.24 -11.14 13.86
N GLY A 449 -14.10 -12.17 13.03
CA GLY A 449 -13.79 -13.52 13.51
C GLY A 449 -12.50 -13.57 14.35
N LYS A 450 -12.38 -14.59 15.21
CA LYS A 450 -11.26 -14.76 16.17
C LYS A 450 -9.89 -14.56 15.52
N THR A 451 -9.66 -15.19 14.37
CA THR A 451 -8.39 -15.10 13.60
C THR A 451 -7.98 -13.67 13.26
N TYR A 452 -8.94 -12.79 12.92
CA TYR A 452 -8.66 -11.40 12.58
C TYR A 452 -8.56 -10.51 13.82
N ARG A 453 -9.31 -10.80 14.88
CA ARG A 453 -9.20 -10.07 16.15
C ARG A 453 -7.81 -10.18 16.77
N LEU A 454 -7.16 -11.34 16.65
CA LEU A 454 -5.78 -11.53 17.09
C LEU A 454 -4.78 -10.63 16.34
N ARG A 455 -5.14 -10.16 15.15
CA ARG A 455 -4.33 -9.33 14.26
C ARG A 455 -4.79 -7.87 14.22
N LEU A 456 -5.70 -7.49 15.11
CA LEU A 456 -6.34 -6.18 15.15
C LEU A 456 -5.63 -5.21 16.10
N LYS A 457 -5.42 -3.97 15.66
CA LYS A 457 -5.04 -2.84 16.53
C LYS A 457 -5.98 -1.67 16.30
N PHE A 458 -6.45 -1.10 17.40
CA PHE A 458 -7.15 0.17 17.42
C PHE A 458 -6.17 1.27 17.83
N HIS A 459 -6.13 2.33 17.03
CA HIS A 459 -5.39 3.56 17.27
C HIS A 459 -6.40 4.67 17.45
N VAL A 460 -6.43 5.27 18.64
CA VAL A 460 -7.38 6.33 18.99
C VAL A 460 -6.59 7.59 19.31
N GLY A 461 -6.92 8.71 18.66
CA GLY A 461 -6.19 9.96 18.84
C GLY A 461 -6.51 10.99 17.78
N GLU A 462 -5.60 11.95 17.60
CA GLU A 462 -5.63 12.90 16.49
C GLU A 462 -4.94 12.35 15.23
N GLY A 463 -5.20 12.95 14.08
CA GLY A 463 -4.66 12.47 12.80
C GLY A 463 -3.13 12.36 12.80
N VAL A 464 -2.43 13.34 13.38
CA VAL A 464 -0.96 13.35 13.47
C VAL A 464 -0.45 12.23 14.38
N GLU A 465 -1.09 12.01 15.54
CA GLU A 465 -0.73 10.93 16.47
C GLU A 465 -0.88 9.56 15.82
N MET A 466 -2.00 9.34 15.11
CA MET A 466 -2.22 8.11 14.34
C MET A 466 -1.14 7.90 13.29
N GLN A 467 -0.73 8.95 12.57
CA GLN A 467 0.35 8.85 11.60
C GLN A 467 1.68 8.44 12.26
N TYR A 468 2.01 8.99 13.43
CA TYR A 468 3.22 8.59 14.16
C TYR A 468 3.17 7.12 14.60
N VAL A 469 2.02 6.66 15.11
CA VAL A 469 1.83 5.26 15.48
C VAL A 469 1.94 4.34 14.26
N LEU A 470 1.28 4.65 13.14
CA LEU A 470 1.37 3.84 11.93
C LEU A 470 2.80 3.74 11.37
N LYS A 471 3.61 4.79 11.50
CA LYS A 471 5.04 4.75 11.14
C LYS A 471 5.83 3.72 11.96
N SER A 472 5.47 3.47 13.22
CA SER A 472 6.14 2.43 14.03
C SER A 472 5.84 1.01 13.54
N TYR A 473 4.75 0.82 12.80
CA TYR A 473 4.41 -0.43 12.09
C TYR A 473 5.02 -0.49 10.68
N GLY A 474 5.81 0.52 10.29
CA GLY A 474 6.44 0.60 8.97
C GLY A 474 5.49 1.04 7.84
N ILE A 475 4.30 1.54 8.16
CA ILE A 475 3.30 1.96 7.17
C ILE A 475 3.65 3.37 6.63
N PRO A 476 3.71 3.58 5.31
CA PRO A 476 4.10 4.86 4.71
C PRO A 476 2.92 5.85 4.72
N VAL A 477 2.77 6.57 5.82
CA VAL A 477 1.60 7.43 6.07
C VAL A 477 1.48 8.63 5.12
N ASP A 478 2.55 9.02 4.44
CA ASP A 478 2.56 10.03 3.38
C ASP A 478 1.74 9.60 2.15
N LEU A 479 1.51 8.28 2.00
CA LEU A 479 0.69 7.70 0.95
C LEU A 479 -0.77 7.49 1.36
N THR A 480 -1.15 7.86 2.59
CA THR A 480 -2.53 7.74 3.05
C THR A 480 -3.45 8.56 2.13
N PRO A 481 -4.54 7.99 1.59
CA PRO A 481 -5.39 8.68 0.63
C PRO A 481 -6.39 9.60 1.32
N LEU A 482 -5.94 10.33 2.34
CA LEU A 482 -6.69 11.35 3.06
C LEU A 482 -5.88 12.64 3.09
N THR A 483 -6.55 13.78 2.93
CA THR A 483 -6.02 15.09 3.33
C THR A 483 -6.12 15.24 4.84
N ASP A 484 -5.44 16.23 5.41
CA ASP A 484 -5.56 16.54 6.84
C ASP A 484 -6.98 16.99 7.22
N SER A 485 -7.75 17.50 6.24
CA SER A 485 -9.18 17.82 6.39
C SER A 485 -10.11 16.60 6.28
N GLY A 486 -9.58 15.40 6.03
CA GLY A 486 -10.36 14.17 5.87
C GLY A 486 -10.94 13.93 4.47
N ASN A 487 -10.59 14.74 3.47
CA ASN A 487 -11.02 14.51 2.08
C ASN A 487 -10.26 13.35 1.45
N ILE A 488 -10.96 12.52 0.69
CA ILE A 488 -10.36 11.37 0.00
C ILE A 488 -9.50 11.86 -1.17
N LYS A 489 -8.22 11.47 -1.19
CA LYS A 489 -7.33 11.64 -2.33
C LYS A 489 -7.51 10.45 -3.28
N THR A 490 -7.86 10.71 -4.54
CA THR A 490 -8.09 9.64 -5.54
C THR A 490 -6.99 9.53 -6.59
N THR A 491 -5.92 10.31 -6.49
CA THR A 491 -4.87 10.38 -7.52
C THR A 491 -4.27 9.00 -7.82
N TYR A 492 -3.86 8.28 -6.77
CA TYR A 492 -3.30 6.93 -6.93
C TYR A 492 -4.35 5.90 -7.34
N LEU A 493 -5.59 6.03 -6.88
CA LEU A 493 -6.67 5.16 -7.34
C LEU A 493 -6.94 5.31 -8.85
N LYS A 494 -7.06 6.54 -9.36
CA LYS A 494 -7.27 6.79 -10.79
C LYS A 494 -6.15 6.18 -11.62
N GLN A 495 -4.90 6.37 -11.17
CA GLN A 495 -3.73 5.76 -11.77
C GLN A 495 -3.80 4.22 -11.75
N TRP A 496 -4.13 3.64 -10.60
CA TRP A 496 -4.24 2.20 -10.44
C TRP A 496 -5.33 1.60 -11.33
N LEU A 497 -6.52 2.22 -11.40
CA LEU A 497 -7.61 1.78 -12.28
C LEU A 497 -7.20 1.80 -13.76
N ARG A 498 -6.49 2.86 -14.19
CA ARG A 498 -5.95 2.94 -15.56
C ARG A 498 -4.97 1.81 -15.84
N LEU A 499 -4.04 1.58 -14.93
CA LEU A 499 -3.04 0.52 -15.05
C LEU A 499 -3.71 -0.86 -15.08
N ARG A 500 -4.68 -1.08 -14.20
CA ARG A 500 -5.40 -2.34 -14.10
C ARG A 500 -6.14 -2.68 -15.39
N LYS A 501 -6.76 -1.68 -16.03
CA LYS A 501 -7.38 -1.81 -17.35
C LYS A 501 -6.37 -2.22 -18.43
N ILE A 502 -5.16 -1.65 -18.42
CA ILE A 502 -4.08 -2.02 -19.36
C ILE A 502 -3.68 -3.49 -19.17
N ILE A 503 -3.44 -3.91 -17.92
CA ILE A 503 -3.02 -5.29 -17.61
C ILE A 503 -4.12 -6.29 -18.03
N GLU A 504 -5.38 -5.99 -17.74
CA GLU A 504 -6.52 -6.87 -18.08
C GLU A 504 -6.80 -6.94 -19.58
N LEU A 505 -6.61 -5.84 -20.32
CA LEU A 505 -6.74 -5.82 -21.77
C LEU A 505 -5.57 -6.53 -22.48
N GLY A 506 -4.43 -6.64 -21.83
CA GLY A 506 -3.20 -7.13 -22.45
C GLY A 506 -2.63 -6.18 -23.52
N MET A 507 -3.08 -4.92 -23.54
CA MET A 507 -2.67 -3.90 -24.51
C MET A 507 -2.55 -2.51 -23.87
N THR A 508 -1.49 -1.80 -24.24
CA THR A 508 -1.25 -0.39 -23.87
C THR A 508 -2.15 0.56 -24.70
N PRO A 509 -2.32 1.83 -24.28
CA PRO A 509 -3.08 2.81 -25.06
C PRO A 509 -2.53 3.02 -26.48
N ASN A 510 -1.24 2.81 -26.69
CA ASN A 510 -0.57 2.93 -27.99
C ASN A 510 -0.68 1.64 -28.85
N GLY A 511 -1.45 0.65 -28.41
CA GLY A 511 -1.66 -0.60 -29.14
C GLY A 511 -0.58 -1.67 -28.96
N PHE A 512 0.49 -1.39 -28.19
CA PHE A 512 1.50 -2.41 -27.88
C PHE A 512 0.94 -3.48 -26.95
N LYS A 513 1.23 -4.76 -27.25
CA LYS A 513 0.92 -5.88 -26.35
C LYS A 513 1.72 -5.78 -25.06
N THR A 514 1.07 -6.01 -23.92
CA THR A 514 1.71 -5.93 -22.60
C THR A 514 2.81 -6.97 -22.42
N ASN A 515 2.79 -8.08 -23.16
CA ASN A 515 3.84 -9.11 -23.07
C ASN A 515 5.22 -8.60 -23.52
N ASN A 516 5.26 -7.50 -24.27
CA ASN A 516 6.50 -6.88 -24.73
C ASN A 516 6.99 -5.75 -23.81
N VAL A 517 6.20 -5.39 -22.79
CA VAL A 517 6.48 -4.28 -21.88
C VAL A 517 6.47 -4.83 -20.45
N SER A 518 7.56 -4.64 -19.71
CA SER A 518 7.58 -5.02 -18.29
C SER A 518 6.70 -4.05 -17.51
N ILE A 519 5.43 -4.38 -17.31
CA ILE A 519 4.48 -3.55 -16.54
C ILE A 519 4.44 -4.05 -15.11
N ILE A 520 4.97 -3.26 -14.18
CA ILE A 520 5.02 -3.57 -12.76
C ILE A 520 4.13 -2.57 -12.00
N GLU A 521 3.05 -3.08 -11.39
CA GLU A 521 2.11 -2.28 -10.59
C GLU A 521 2.74 -1.82 -9.27
N CYS A 522 3.38 -2.74 -8.55
CA CYS A 522 4.00 -2.49 -7.26
C CYS A 522 5.42 -3.06 -7.25
N PRO A 523 6.45 -2.25 -6.97
CA PRO A 523 7.80 -2.73 -6.74
C PRO A 523 7.83 -3.76 -5.59
N ARG A 524 8.74 -4.72 -5.68
CA ARG A 524 9.05 -5.67 -4.61
C ARG A 524 10.02 -5.09 -3.62
N SER A 525 10.11 -5.66 -2.42
CA SER A 525 10.99 -5.11 -1.36
C SER A 525 12.46 -5.03 -1.77
N ASN A 526 12.94 -5.96 -2.61
CA ASN A 526 14.33 -6.01 -3.05
C ASN A 526 14.58 -5.19 -4.33
N ASP A 527 13.54 -4.61 -4.94
CA ASP A 527 13.70 -3.81 -6.15
C ASP A 527 14.34 -2.45 -5.82
N VAL A 528 15.30 -2.04 -6.66
CA VAL A 528 15.89 -0.70 -6.66
C VAL A 528 15.14 0.15 -7.66
N ILE A 529 14.53 1.23 -7.18
CA ILE A 529 13.64 2.06 -7.99
C ILE A 529 14.24 3.43 -8.29
N PHE A 530 14.11 3.86 -9.54
CA PHE A 530 14.55 5.16 -10.04
C PHE A 530 13.38 5.99 -10.55
N ARG A 531 13.18 7.17 -9.95
CA ARG A 531 12.20 8.19 -10.28
C ARG A 531 12.76 9.56 -9.86
N PRO A 532 12.34 10.66 -10.47
CA PRO A 532 12.60 11.97 -9.89
C PRO A 532 11.91 12.12 -8.52
N GLY A 533 12.59 12.71 -7.53
CA GLY A 533 12.03 13.04 -6.20
C GLY A 533 12.56 12.21 -5.03
N THR A 534 12.13 12.57 -3.82
CA THR A 534 12.63 12.01 -2.55
C THR A 534 11.83 10.83 -2.00
N SER A 535 10.61 10.60 -2.50
CA SER A 535 9.68 9.60 -1.96
C SER A 535 10.20 8.15 -2.00
N MET A 536 11.14 7.83 -2.89
CA MET A 536 11.70 6.48 -2.98
C MET A 536 12.88 6.23 -2.04
N LEU A 537 13.38 7.25 -1.34
CA LEU A 537 14.53 7.09 -0.46
C LEU A 537 14.22 6.13 0.71
N CYS A 538 12.96 5.93 1.03
CA CYS A 538 12.49 5.03 2.08
C CYS A 538 12.15 3.62 1.56
N HIS A 539 12.21 3.38 0.24
CA HIS A 539 11.96 2.05 -0.31
C HIS A 539 13.03 1.06 0.19
N PRO A 540 12.66 -0.13 0.70
CA PRO A 540 13.62 -1.06 1.31
C PRO A 540 14.80 -1.41 0.38
N GLY A 541 14.55 -1.69 -0.89
CA GLY A 541 15.60 -1.98 -1.87
C GLY A 541 16.54 -0.79 -2.10
N ASN A 542 16.05 0.45 -2.04
CA ASN A 542 16.91 1.64 -2.14
C ASN A 542 17.72 1.88 -0.86
N VAL A 543 17.22 1.46 0.30
CA VAL A 543 18.00 1.50 1.56
C VAL A 543 19.18 0.54 1.46
N VAL A 544 18.92 -0.70 1.05
CA VAL A 544 19.96 -1.73 0.86
C VAL A 544 20.98 -1.29 -0.20
N PHE A 545 20.50 -0.81 -1.36
CA PHE A 545 21.34 -0.28 -2.43
C PHE A 545 22.29 0.84 -1.99
N ARG A 546 21.82 1.77 -1.13
CA ARG A 546 22.70 2.80 -0.56
C ARG A 546 23.76 2.23 0.36
N GLY A 547 23.42 1.20 1.15
CA GLY A 547 24.40 0.47 1.97
C GLY A 547 25.49 -0.18 1.11
N MET A 548 25.12 -0.75 -0.05
CA MET A 548 26.08 -1.29 -1.02
C MET A 548 27.01 -0.21 -1.58
N ILE A 549 26.45 0.97 -1.91
CA ILE A 549 27.24 2.14 -2.36
C ILE A 549 28.23 2.57 -1.26
N GLU A 550 27.76 2.71 -0.03
CA GLU A 550 28.57 3.14 1.11
C GLU A 550 29.72 2.17 1.41
N ALA A 551 29.44 0.86 1.35
CA ALA A 551 30.45 -0.18 1.58
C ALA A 551 31.54 -0.20 0.50
N LYS A 552 31.21 0.15 -0.74
CA LYS A 552 32.16 0.10 -1.88
C LYS A 552 32.80 1.46 -2.21
N GLN A 553 32.41 2.54 -1.54
CA GLN A 553 32.88 3.89 -1.89
C GLN A 553 34.40 4.07 -1.86
N ASN A 554 35.08 3.42 -0.92
CA ASN A 554 36.52 3.57 -0.72
C ASN A 554 37.35 2.95 -1.86
N ARG A 555 36.75 2.02 -2.62
CA ARG A 555 37.37 1.39 -3.80
C ARG A 555 37.24 2.23 -5.05
N ILE A 556 36.32 3.19 -5.08
CA ILE A 556 36.07 4.00 -6.27
C ILE A 556 37.12 5.11 -6.36
N THR A 557 38.14 4.90 -7.20
CA THR A 557 39.13 5.94 -7.52
C THR A 557 38.59 6.95 -8.55
N VAL A 558 39.46 7.84 -9.03
CA VAL A 558 39.14 8.78 -10.12
C VAL A 558 38.92 8.04 -11.45
N LYS A 559 39.51 6.86 -11.62
CA LYS A 559 39.50 6.13 -12.90
C LYS A 559 38.10 5.66 -13.27
N ARG A 560 37.77 5.77 -14.56
CA ARG A 560 36.46 5.40 -15.12
C ARG A 560 36.21 3.88 -15.05
N ALA A 561 37.22 3.07 -15.37
CA ALA A 561 37.10 1.61 -15.40
C ALA A 561 36.71 1.02 -14.04
N GLU A 562 37.32 1.49 -12.96
CA GLU A 562 37.05 0.98 -11.60
C GLU A 562 35.63 1.36 -11.13
N LYS A 563 35.07 2.49 -11.59
CA LYS A 563 33.67 2.86 -11.31
C LYS A 563 32.70 1.90 -11.99
N GLU A 564 33.01 1.51 -13.21
CA GLU A 564 32.20 0.58 -13.99
C GLU A 564 32.23 -0.82 -13.36
N GLU A 565 33.41 -1.28 -12.93
CA GLU A 565 33.57 -2.55 -12.20
C GLU A 565 32.73 -2.56 -10.90
N VAL A 566 32.84 -1.51 -10.07
CA VAL A 566 32.04 -1.42 -8.83
C VAL A 566 30.54 -1.34 -9.13
N ALA A 567 30.13 -0.67 -10.22
CA ALA A 567 28.73 -0.63 -10.62
C ALA A 567 28.23 -2.03 -11.02
N LEU A 568 29.01 -2.80 -11.78
CA LEU A 568 28.68 -4.18 -12.15
C LEU A 568 28.57 -5.10 -10.93
N GLU A 569 29.47 -4.97 -9.95
CA GLU A 569 29.38 -5.71 -8.68
C GLU A 569 28.05 -5.40 -7.95
N ILE A 570 27.66 -4.12 -7.87
CA ILE A 570 26.39 -3.73 -7.22
C ILE A 570 25.19 -4.28 -7.99
N ILE A 571 25.21 -4.24 -9.33
CA ILE A 571 24.14 -4.82 -10.16
C ILE A 571 23.98 -6.31 -9.86
N GLN A 572 25.10 -7.04 -9.85
CA GLN A 572 25.12 -8.46 -9.59
C GLN A 572 24.60 -8.79 -8.18
N GLU A 573 25.01 -8.03 -7.16
CA GLU A 573 24.57 -8.24 -5.78
C GLU A 573 23.05 -8.01 -5.62
N VAL A 574 22.51 -6.95 -6.24
CA VAL A 574 21.05 -6.71 -6.26
C VAL A 574 20.32 -7.88 -6.92
N GLN A 575 20.80 -8.36 -8.07
CA GLN A 575 20.20 -9.48 -8.79
C GLN A 575 20.30 -10.81 -8.02
N GLN A 576 21.40 -11.07 -7.33
CA GLN A 576 21.59 -12.26 -6.48
C GLN A 576 20.59 -12.32 -5.32
N THR A 577 20.18 -11.17 -4.80
CA THR A 577 19.09 -11.07 -3.80
C THR A 577 17.69 -11.12 -4.41
N GLY A 578 17.57 -11.36 -5.72
CA GLY A 578 16.30 -11.37 -6.46
C GLY A 578 15.70 -9.98 -6.67
N GLY A 579 16.48 -8.91 -6.48
CA GLY A 579 16.09 -7.54 -6.75
C GLY A 579 16.24 -7.17 -8.23
N ARG A 580 15.41 -6.24 -8.70
CA ARG A 580 15.49 -5.67 -10.05
C ARG A 580 15.75 -4.18 -9.99
N PHE A 581 16.27 -3.60 -11.07
CA PHE A 581 16.29 -2.16 -11.23
C PHE A 581 15.04 -1.72 -11.99
N LEU A 582 14.27 -0.81 -11.43
CA LEU A 582 13.04 -0.31 -12.04
C LEU A 582 13.15 1.17 -12.33
N MET A 583 12.54 1.61 -13.42
CA MET A 583 12.29 3.04 -13.65
C MET A 583 10.80 3.33 -13.76
N TRP A 584 10.44 4.54 -13.38
CA TRP A 584 9.08 5.03 -13.55
C TRP A 584 8.81 5.37 -15.02
N ASP A 585 7.78 4.74 -15.58
CA ASP A 585 7.32 4.99 -16.93
C ASP A 585 6.37 6.20 -16.98
N ASN A 586 6.40 6.95 -18.08
CA ASN A 586 5.48 8.08 -18.31
C ASN A 586 4.01 7.62 -18.40
N GLY A 587 3.77 6.36 -18.72
CA GLY A 587 2.48 5.70 -18.64
C GLY A 587 1.95 5.50 -17.21
N GLY A 588 2.74 5.80 -16.17
CA GLY A 588 2.34 5.71 -14.78
C GLY A 588 2.38 4.29 -14.23
N TRP A 589 3.42 3.53 -14.58
CA TRP A 589 3.74 2.23 -13.99
C TRP A 589 5.26 2.11 -13.83
N TRP A 590 5.71 1.04 -13.20
CA TRP A 590 7.14 0.71 -13.14
C TRP A 590 7.51 -0.20 -14.31
N SER A 591 8.65 0.09 -14.93
CA SER A 591 9.25 -0.72 -15.98
C SER A 591 10.59 -1.24 -15.51
N GLU A 592 10.85 -2.53 -15.75
CA GLU A 592 12.16 -3.12 -15.48
C GLU A 592 13.23 -2.55 -16.41
N LEU A 593 14.35 -2.15 -15.81
CA LEU A 593 15.50 -1.57 -16.48
C LEU A 593 16.58 -2.66 -16.62
N ASN A 594 16.73 -3.18 -17.84
CA ASN A 594 17.69 -4.24 -18.16
C ASN A 594 18.97 -3.74 -18.86
N ASP A 595 18.99 -2.48 -19.29
CA ASP A 595 20.14 -1.86 -19.96
C ASP A 595 21.27 -1.60 -18.95
N VAL A 596 22.27 -2.47 -18.93
CA VAL A 596 23.41 -2.41 -18.00
C VAL A 596 24.15 -1.08 -18.05
N PRO A 597 24.54 -0.52 -19.23
CA PRO A 597 25.08 0.83 -19.33
C PRO A 597 24.21 1.90 -18.65
N LEU A 598 22.90 1.87 -18.85
CA LEU A 598 21.98 2.84 -18.26
C LEU A 598 21.87 2.67 -16.74
N ILE A 599 21.81 1.44 -16.22
CA ILE A 599 21.84 1.15 -14.79
C ILE A 599 23.15 1.66 -14.18
N SER A 600 24.29 1.34 -14.79
CA SER A 600 25.63 1.81 -14.36
C SER A 600 25.72 3.34 -14.30
N GLY A 601 25.11 4.02 -15.27
CA GLY A 601 24.94 5.48 -15.26
C GLY A 601 24.15 5.98 -14.04
N LYS A 602 23.03 5.32 -13.70
CA LYS A 602 22.22 5.65 -12.49
C LYS A 602 22.97 5.38 -11.19
N ILE A 603 23.74 4.30 -11.12
CA ILE A 603 24.61 3.99 -9.98
C ILE A 603 25.68 5.07 -9.82
N SER A 604 26.32 5.48 -10.92
CA SER A 604 27.32 6.55 -10.93
C SER A 604 26.75 7.89 -10.44
N ILE A 605 25.51 8.23 -10.82
CA ILE A 605 24.80 9.40 -10.29
C ILE A 605 24.57 9.27 -8.79
N SER A 606 24.02 8.13 -8.35
CA SER A 606 23.75 7.86 -6.93
C SER A 606 25.01 7.93 -6.07
N TYR A 607 26.13 7.45 -6.61
CA TYR A 607 27.45 7.54 -5.98
C TYR A 607 27.91 8.99 -5.79
N ARG A 608 27.78 9.81 -6.84
CA ARG A 608 28.11 11.24 -6.77
C ARG A 608 27.25 11.99 -5.76
N ASP A 609 25.95 11.69 -5.72
CA ASP A 609 25.02 12.32 -4.77
C ASP A 609 25.36 11.92 -3.33
N PHE A 610 25.69 10.65 -3.11
CA PHE A 610 26.16 10.14 -1.82
C PHE A 610 27.46 10.85 -1.38
N LYS A 611 28.48 10.93 -2.25
CA LYS A 611 29.73 11.63 -1.96
C LYS A 611 29.51 13.12 -1.63
N THR A 612 28.61 13.77 -2.36
CA THR A 612 28.24 15.17 -2.11
C THR A 612 27.60 15.31 -0.73
N LYS A 613 26.68 14.41 -0.37
CA LYS A 613 26.04 14.38 0.95
C LYS A 613 27.05 14.18 2.08
N VAL A 614 27.98 13.23 1.94
CA VAL A 614 29.05 12.98 2.93
C VAL A 614 29.92 14.22 3.10
N LYS A 615 30.34 14.86 2.00
CA LYS A 615 31.13 16.10 2.06
C LYS A 615 30.37 17.22 2.79
N THR A 616 29.08 17.39 2.50
CA THR A 616 28.23 18.38 3.18
C THR A 616 28.11 18.10 4.68
N LEU A 617 27.91 16.84 5.08
CA LEU A 617 27.83 16.45 6.50
C LEU A 617 29.14 16.73 7.24
N VAL A 618 30.28 16.37 6.64
CA VAL A 618 31.61 16.63 7.22
C VAL A 618 31.88 18.14 7.33
N GLN A 619 31.46 18.94 6.35
CA GLN A 619 31.54 20.40 6.42
C GLN A 619 30.64 20.98 7.52
N GLN A 620 29.41 20.50 7.66
CA GLN A 620 28.49 20.92 8.71
C GLN A 620 29.04 20.58 10.11
N GLU A 621 29.62 19.39 10.28
CA GLU A 621 30.22 18.98 11.54
C GLU A 621 31.45 19.83 11.89
N MET A 622 32.32 20.13 10.91
CA MET A 622 33.45 21.05 11.10
C MET A 622 32.99 22.46 11.47
N GLN A 623 31.93 22.97 10.84
CA GLN A 623 31.34 24.27 11.19
C GLN A 623 30.76 24.27 12.60
N LYS A 624 30.08 23.18 13.01
CA LYS A 624 29.57 23.01 14.38
C LYS A 624 30.69 23.01 15.40
N LYS A 625 31.79 22.28 15.15
CA LYS A 625 32.99 22.27 16.01
C LYS A 625 33.62 23.66 16.14
N ARG A 626 33.74 24.42 15.03
CA ARG A 626 34.24 25.81 15.06
C ARG A 626 33.35 26.75 15.87
N ARG A 627 32.02 26.65 15.72
CA ARG A 627 31.07 27.45 16.52
C ARG A 627 31.20 27.14 18.01
N ASN A 628 31.27 25.86 18.39
CA ASN A 628 31.43 25.46 19.78
C ASN A 628 32.76 25.97 20.37
N GLN A 629 33.87 25.92 19.62
CA GLN A 629 35.15 26.47 20.06
C GLN A 629 35.09 27.99 20.29
N GLN A 630 34.41 28.73 19.41
CA GLN A 630 34.19 30.17 19.58
C GLN A 630 33.30 30.48 20.78
N THR A 631 32.28 29.66 21.06
CA THR A 631 31.43 29.83 22.25
C THR A 631 32.24 29.63 23.53
N VAL A 632 33.10 28.60 23.61
CA VAL A 632 33.95 28.35 24.78
C VAL A 632 34.96 29.48 24.99
N GLN A 633 35.63 29.95 23.93
CA GLN A 633 36.55 31.09 24.04
C GLN A 633 35.86 32.38 24.48
N ASN A 634 34.61 32.61 24.08
CA ASN A 634 33.85 33.79 24.50
C ASN A 634 33.33 33.69 25.95
N THR A 635 33.06 32.49 26.47
CA THR A 635 32.67 32.31 27.88
C THR A 635 33.83 32.45 28.86
N ASP A 636 35.04 32.06 28.45
CA ASP A 636 36.24 32.20 29.30
C ASP A 636 36.75 33.65 29.40
N CYS A 637 36.39 34.50 28.43
CA CYS A 637 36.80 35.91 28.43
C CYS A 637 35.83 36.84 29.19
N SER A 638 34.59 36.41 29.47
CA SER A 638 33.61 37.25 30.21
C SER A 638 33.61 37.02 31.72
N THR A 639 34.06 35.87 32.21
CA THR A 639 34.11 35.60 33.66
C THR A 639 35.31 36.23 34.36
N SER A 640 36.43 36.48 33.66
CA SER A 640 37.57 37.19 34.24
C SER A 640 37.30 38.68 34.48
N VAL A 641 36.45 39.32 33.65
CA VAL A 641 36.07 40.73 33.81
C VAL A 641 35.11 40.95 34.97
N PHE A 642 34.17 40.03 35.22
CA PHE A 642 33.26 40.12 36.37
C PHE A 642 33.91 39.71 37.70
N VAL A 643 34.93 38.85 37.70
CA VAL A 643 35.67 38.50 38.93
C VAL A 643 36.60 39.65 39.36
N GLU A 644 37.18 40.43 38.43
CA GLU A 644 38.00 41.60 38.82
C GLU A 644 37.18 42.80 39.34
N GLU A 645 35.94 43.00 38.89
CA GLU A 645 35.08 44.05 39.45
C GLU A 645 34.54 43.70 40.85
N ASP A 646 34.28 42.42 41.15
CA ASP A 646 33.80 42.01 42.47
C ASP A 646 34.94 41.99 43.52
N ILE A 647 36.18 41.74 43.10
CA ILE A 647 37.38 41.88 43.96
C ILE A 647 37.67 43.37 44.26
N LYS A 648 37.39 44.29 43.33
CA LYS A 648 37.55 45.74 43.58
C LYS A 648 36.44 46.33 44.46
N LYS A 649 35.21 45.79 44.44
CA LYS A 649 34.15 46.19 45.39
C LYS A 649 34.34 45.65 46.80
N ARG A 650 34.98 44.48 46.99
CA ARG A 650 35.29 43.94 48.33
C ARG A 650 36.45 44.62 49.07
N ARG A 651 37.24 45.49 48.42
CA ARG A 651 38.32 46.26 49.09
C ARG A 651 37.91 47.61 49.67
N ARG A 652 36.64 48.01 49.57
CA ARG A 652 36.10 49.23 50.20
C ARG A 652 34.90 48.89 51.08
N GLY A 653 35.15 48.26 52.24
CA GLY A 653 34.12 48.13 53.26
C GLY A 653 34.47 47.14 54.36
N SER A 654 34.80 47.67 55.54
CA SER A 654 34.63 47.07 56.88
C SER A 654 35.54 45.87 57.23
N THR A 655 36.44 45.92 58.22
CA THR A 655 36.33 46.35 59.64
C THR A 655 35.32 45.54 60.46
N ILE A 656 35.87 44.54 61.17
CA ILE A 656 35.61 44.10 62.57
C ILE A 656 34.34 43.26 62.89
N LEU A 657 34.58 42.24 63.76
CA LEU A 657 33.74 41.17 64.37
C LEU A 657 33.70 39.88 63.55
N GLY A 658 34.08 38.67 63.99
CA GLY A 658 34.37 38.11 65.31
C GLY A 658 33.69 36.73 65.43
N CYS A 659 34.42 35.70 65.90
CA CYS A 659 34.00 34.29 66.11
C CYS A 659 33.89 33.45 64.82
N GLY A 660 34.27 32.17 64.72
CA GLY A 660 34.69 31.14 65.66
C GLY A 660 34.39 29.78 64.99
N ASP A 661 35.25 28.80 65.22
CA ASP A 661 35.03 27.33 65.11
C ASP A 661 35.14 26.62 63.74
N ASP A 662 36.28 25.97 63.54
CA ASP A 662 36.51 24.51 63.44
C ASP A 662 35.53 23.61 62.63
N MET A 663 36.09 22.93 61.61
CA MET A 663 35.96 21.50 61.24
C MET A 663 36.12 21.34 59.72
N GLU A 664 37.26 20.86 59.22
CA GLU A 664 37.68 19.46 59.08
C GLU A 664 37.14 18.80 57.78
N TRP A 665 38.10 18.35 56.97
CA TRP A 665 37.96 17.77 55.63
C TRP A 665 37.47 16.33 55.67
N THR A 666 36.56 15.94 54.79
CA THR A 666 36.61 14.63 54.12
C THR A 666 36.01 14.67 52.70
N ASN A 667 36.81 14.14 51.76
CA ASN A 667 36.41 13.65 50.45
C ASN A 667 35.28 12.61 50.54
N GLU A 668 34.41 12.52 49.53
CA GLU A 668 34.24 11.33 48.68
C GLU A 668 32.96 11.37 47.81
N SER A 669 33.17 11.08 46.52
CA SER A 669 32.40 10.19 45.65
C SER A 669 30.97 10.55 45.15
N SER A 670 30.85 10.32 43.83
CA SER A 670 29.72 10.43 42.91
C SER A 670 28.47 9.61 43.25
N PRO A 671 27.31 9.92 42.62
CA PRO A 671 26.29 8.92 42.35
C PRO A 671 26.03 8.73 40.84
N THR A 672 26.14 7.48 40.42
CA THR A 672 25.47 6.93 39.23
C THR A 672 23.97 6.83 39.49
N HIS A 673 23.13 7.32 38.57
CA HIS A 673 21.71 6.97 38.53
C HIS A 673 21.31 6.59 37.10
N ASP A 674 21.10 5.29 36.92
CA ASP A 674 20.27 4.71 35.86
C ASP A 674 18.79 5.00 36.14
N ARG A 675 18.09 5.38 35.08
CA ARG A 675 16.69 4.99 34.80
C ARG A 675 16.47 4.95 33.30
#